data_AF-A0A7C1UFG5-F1
#
_entry.id   AF-A0A7C1UFG5-F1
#
_cell.length_a   1.000
_cell.length_b   1.000
_cell.length_c   1.000
_cell.angle_alpha   90.00
_cell.angle_beta   90.00
_cell.angle_gamma   90.00
#
_symmetry.space_group_name_H-M   'P 1'
#
loop_
_entity.id
_entity.type
_entity.pdbx_description
1 polymer ?
#
loop_
_entity_poly.entity_id
_entity_poly.type
_entity_poly.pdbx_seq_one_letter_code
_entity_poly.pdbx_strand_id
1 'polypeptide(L)'
;MHGLTARDRRRASIPFGPVFEPVVSSAVHALEADSRVDSLLGCRAREQLEHNLAERLAFIGARCLLQMWEPGRAEGQTYRQFVSGQLDSGLEELARVYPVAWRLMGKVADHWCRAGREMLERLESDRARLWETFRWGASDDAVPPVESVSRALGDVHNGGRHVVSLRDRSGRRIVYKPRPMGQEAAYGRLLGWANDAGFSLPLLVPGVVDRGGYGWMEYLEADTDADAGGRARFWHRAGGHLALLRRIGATDLHVENLLAVGDQPVIVDLECMVQPLPHPALLPYEGETGRILVDSVLFTGLLPGALPARAGLMVDLSGFGGAPSQVTGTLIPRWRDIGTDRMHLGEMMAETPPSTNRPRGGTGPDIERLIRGYEEMDRLLVDGDPPLDEFSDLTTRVVFRATAIYSRVVKSIVQPDVLADERLFAAGLDELDEWLDRLEDLTDDSEDLDWARAVVDREKEAVGNLEIPWFGVDAGDGTLRTAEADLGPGRFPRNGAEGLRDRSRAAGAVDRVFQTDLIAITLEGKEPRSRGEELREREQPDRPGEDPLSRAVSIGEWLAERALTSPGGGVWWLESRTRGYTAVRVPSLMDRSLYSGSAGVAVFLAALERVSGAPGRWTPLVRGALTVGPEADGAEGLVRWELTGGVSGRAYAAAVAGQLLGHEDLLAMARDLMGSFEVPEISPVDPLDVVGGWSGVLLALCAVAQRSGNEVMTERIGGLARAIGAEISTRLPPEMPQGHRR
;
A
#
# COMPACT_ATOMS: atom_id res chain seq x y z
N MET A 1 25.61 5.82 37.71
CA MET A 1 25.61 4.91 36.55
C MET A 1 27.02 4.51 36.05
N HIS A 2 28.11 4.60 36.85
CA HIS A 2 29.48 4.33 36.38
C HIS A 2 30.13 3.01 36.86
N GLY A 3 29.36 2.11 37.50
CA GLY A 3 29.85 0.79 37.94
C GLY A 3 29.07 -0.42 37.42
N LEU A 4 28.10 -0.22 36.52
CA LEU A 4 27.26 -1.29 35.97
C LEU A 4 27.94 -1.92 34.75
N THR A 5 27.93 -3.26 34.67
CA THR A 5 28.42 -4.01 33.51
C THR A 5 27.60 -3.64 32.25
N ALA A 6 28.12 -3.94 31.06
CA ALA A 6 27.38 -3.69 29.82
C ALA A 6 26.03 -4.44 29.79
N ARG A 7 26.00 -5.64 30.39
CA ARG A 7 24.80 -6.45 30.61
C ARG A 7 23.79 -5.74 31.52
N ASP A 8 24.25 -5.21 32.65
CA ASP A 8 23.40 -4.47 33.59
C ASP A 8 22.83 -3.16 32.99
N ARG A 9 23.60 -2.47 32.14
CA ARG A 9 23.12 -1.23 31.47
C ARG A 9 22.05 -1.50 30.43
N ARG A 10 22.14 -2.60 29.67
CA ARG A 10 21.09 -3.03 28.73
C ARG A 10 19.85 -3.53 29.45
N ARG A 11 20.00 -4.15 30.62
CA ARG A 11 18.87 -4.54 31.47
C ARG A 11 18.15 -3.34 32.07
N ALA A 12 18.89 -2.30 32.44
CA ALA A 12 18.34 -1.05 32.95
C ALA A 12 17.56 -0.22 31.91
N SER A 13 17.58 -0.59 30.62
CA SER A 13 16.77 0.07 29.58
C SER A 13 15.42 -0.59 29.34
N ILE A 14 15.10 -1.69 30.03
CA ILE A 14 13.83 -2.41 29.91
C ILE A 14 12.93 -2.05 31.11
N PRO A 15 11.69 -1.57 30.90
CA PRO A 15 10.77 -1.26 31.99
C PRO A 15 10.45 -2.52 32.79
N PHE A 16 10.64 -2.46 34.10
CA PHE A 16 10.56 -3.63 35.00
C PHE A 16 11.46 -4.81 34.60
N GLY A 17 12.55 -4.57 33.85
CA GLY A 17 13.45 -5.61 33.33
C GLY A 17 13.78 -6.77 34.29
N PRO A 18 14.16 -6.50 35.56
CA PRO A 18 14.48 -7.56 36.51
C PRO A 18 13.33 -8.54 36.79
N VAL A 19 12.07 -8.11 36.67
CA VAL A 19 10.89 -8.96 36.90
C VAL A 19 10.78 -10.07 35.84
N PHE A 20 11.25 -9.81 34.63
CA PHE A 20 11.20 -10.77 33.52
C PHE A 20 12.40 -11.74 33.50
N GLU A 21 13.43 -11.48 34.30
CA GLU A 21 14.67 -12.27 34.33
C GLU A 21 14.43 -13.77 34.60
N PRO A 22 13.52 -14.21 35.49
CA PRO A 22 13.27 -15.63 35.70
C PRO A 22 12.76 -16.33 34.43
N VAL A 23 11.86 -15.68 33.68
CA VAL A 23 11.31 -16.20 32.43
C VAL A 23 12.38 -16.22 31.34
N VAL A 24 13.17 -15.14 31.21
CA VAL A 24 14.30 -15.06 30.28
C VAL A 24 15.32 -16.15 30.57
N SER A 25 15.71 -16.30 31.84
CA SER A 25 16.70 -17.30 32.26
C SER A 25 16.21 -18.72 32.00
N SER A 26 14.93 -18.99 32.23
CA SER A 26 14.34 -20.29 31.92
C SER A 26 14.36 -20.58 30.41
N ALA A 27 13.99 -19.61 29.58
CA ALA A 27 14.03 -19.75 28.12
C ALA A 27 15.46 -19.91 27.59
N VAL A 28 16.41 -19.14 28.14
CA VAL A 28 17.84 -19.23 27.81
C VAL A 28 18.39 -20.60 28.19
N HIS A 29 18.09 -21.09 29.39
CA HIS A 29 18.51 -22.42 29.82
C HIS A 29 17.95 -23.52 28.89
N ALA A 30 16.69 -23.36 28.46
CA ALA A 30 16.10 -24.25 27.47
C ALA A 30 16.84 -24.15 26.12
N LEU A 31 17.23 -22.95 25.67
CA LEU A 31 17.99 -22.78 24.43
C LEU A 31 19.40 -23.37 24.56
N GLU A 32 20.09 -23.16 25.68
CA GLU A 32 21.43 -23.67 25.98
C GLU A 32 21.52 -25.20 26.11
N ALA A 33 20.38 -25.89 26.26
CA ALA A 33 20.34 -27.34 26.12
C ALA A 33 20.74 -27.81 24.71
N ASP A 34 20.71 -26.93 23.71
CA ASP A 34 21.25 -27.14 22.39
C ASP A 34 22.76 -26.89 22.37
N SER A 35 23.55 -27.94 22.13
CA SER A 35 25.02 -27.86 22.09
C SER A 35 25.57 -26.88 21.06
N ARG A 36 24.77 -26.48 20.06
CA ARG A 36 25.16 -25.49 19.05
C ARG A 36 25.26 -24.07 19.61
N VAL A 37 24.62 -23.77 20.74
CA VAL A 37 24.71 -22.44 21.36
C VAL A 37 26.17 -22.11 21.72
N ASP A 38 26.90 -23.10 22.23
CA ASP A 38 28.30 -22.92 22.64
C ASP A 38 29.28 -22.80 21.48
N SER A 39 29.03 -23.52 20.40
CA SER A 39 29.88 -23.52 19.21
C SER A 39 29.59 -22.35 18.26
N LEU A 40 28.32 -21.92 18.14
CA LEU A 40 27.90 -20.96 17.12
C LEU A 40 27.68 -19.55 17.65
N LEU A 41 27.41 -19.33 18.94
CA LEU A 41 27.10 -18.00 19.47
C LEU A 41 28.16 -17.49 20.44
N GLY A 42 28.70 -16.30 20.14
CA GLY A 42 29.57 -15.55 21.04
C GLY A 42 28.78 -14.94 22.20
N CYS A 43 29.49 -14.58 23.28
CA CYS A 43 28.88 -14.00 24.49
C CYS A 43 27.96 -12.80 24.17
N ARG A 44 28.42 -11.89 23.30
CA ARG A 44 27.65 -10.71 22.90
C ARG A 44 26.36 -11.08 22.14
N ALA A 45 26.40 -12.09 21.26
CA ALA A 45 25.22 -12.57 20.56
C ALA A 45 24.17 -13.13 21.52
N ARG A 46 24.59 -13.91 22.53
CA ARG A 46 23.71 -14.44 23.57
C ARG A 46 23.07 -13.33 24.40
N GLU A 47 23.86 -12.36 24.86
CA GLU A 47 23.33 -11.19 25.58
C GLU A 47 22.30 -10.39 24.76
N GLN A 48 22.49 -10.31 23.44
CA GLN A 48 21.51 -9.64 22.56
C GLN A 48 20.23 -10.45 22.40
N LEU A 49 20.33 -11.78 22.27
CA LEU A 49 19.16 -12.67 22.23
C LEU A 49 18.35 -12.59 23.54
N GLU A 50 19.02 -12.61 24.70
CA GLU A 50 18.41 -12.38 26.02
C GLU A 50 17.66 -11.05 26.07
N HIS A 51 18.33 -9.97 25.66
CA HIS A 51 17.76 -8.63 25.67
C HIS A 51 16.52 -8.52 24.77
N ASN A 52 16.59 -9.09 23.56
CA ASN A 52 15.48 -9.09 22.61
C ASN A 52 14.24 -9.82 23.20
N LEU A 53 14.43 -10.94 23.90
CA LEU A 53 13.34 -11.64 24.57
C LEU A 53 12.76 -10.79 25.70
N ALA A 54 13.62 -10.23 26.55
CA ALA A 54 13.20 -9.40 27.68
C ALA A 54 12.37 -8.17 27.23
N GLU A 55 12.70 -7.56 26.09
CA GLU A 55 11.89 -6.48 25.50
C GLU A 55 10.51 -6.95 25.04
N ARG A 56 10.40 -8.15 24.46
CA ARG A 56 9.10 -8.74 24.07
C ARG A 56 8.24 -9.08 25.29
N LEU A 57 8.83 -9.59 26.36
CA LEU A 57 8.12 -9.84 27.61
C LEU A 57 7.65 -8.53 28.27
N ALA A 58 8.50 -7.50 28.24
CA ALA A 58 8.15 -6.18 28.75
C ALA A 58 7.02 -5.50 27.94
N PHE A 59 6.94 -5.73 26.63
CA PHE A 59 5.82 -5.26 25.81
C PHE A 59 4.46 -5.77 26.32
N ILE A 60 4.42 -6.99 26.89
CA ILE A 60 3.22 -7.62 27.45
C ILE A 60 3.01 -7.17 28.91
N GLY A 61 4.03 -7.32 29.75
CA GLY A 61 3.87 -7.24 31.20
C GLY A 61 4.13 -5.88 31.84
N ALA A 62 4.88 -4.97 31.19
CA ALA A 62 5.36 -3.77 31.88
C ALA A 62 4.23 -2.80 32.29
N ARG A 63 3.15 -2.71 31.50
CA ARG A 63 1.98 -1.89 31.87
C ARG A 63 1.19 -2.51 33.02
N CYS A 64 1.05 -3.83 33.02
CA CYS A 64 0.43 -4.58 34.11
C CYS A 64 1.19 -4.34 35.43
N LEU A 65 2.52 -4.44 35.39
CA LEU A 65 3.39 -4.18 36.53
C LEU A 65 3.34 -2.73 37.01
N LEU A 66 3.22 -1.76 36.08
CA LEU A 66 3.01 -0.37 36.47
C LEU A 66 1.70 -0.21 37.26
N GLN A 67 0.59 -0.75 36.75
CA GLN A 67 -0.71 -0.68 37.41
C GLN A 67 -0.74 -1.39 38.77
N MET A 68 0.00 -2.50 38.92
CA MET A 68 0.18 -3.19 40.21
C MET A 68 1.01 -2.35 41.20
N TRP A 69 1.99 -1.59 40.71
CA TRP A 69 2.87 -0.81 41.56
C TRP A 69 2.24 0.51 42.02
N GLU A 70 1.37 1.14 41.22
CA GLU A 70 0.78 2.46 41.54
C GLU A 70 0.19 2.58 42.97
N PRO A 71 -0.58 1.61 43.51
CA PRO A 71 -1.07 1.68 44.89
C PRO A 71 0.06 1.71 45.92
N GLY A 72 1.01 0.78 45.83
CA GLY A 72 2.15 0.74 46.74
C GLY A 72 3.05 1.97 46.60
N ARG A 73 3.21 2.47 45.36
CA ARG A 73 3.95 3.70 45.07
C ARG A 73 3.35 4.91 45.77
N ALA A 74 2.02 5.02 45.80
CA ALA A 74 1.31 6.08 46.52
C ALA A 74 1.54 6.01 48.05
N GLU A 75 1.79 4.80 48.57
CA GLU A 75 2.13 4.53 49.97
C GLU A 75 3.64 4.61 50.27
N GLY A 76 4.46 5.01 49.29
CA GLY A 76 5.91 5.18 49.43
C GLY A 76 6.75 3.93 49.14
N GLN A 77 6.18 2.88 48.57
CA GLN A 77 6.92 1.71 48.10
C GLN A 77 7.85 2.10 46.94
N THR A 78 9.15 1.92 47.14
CA THR A 78 10.16 2.13 46.10
C THR A 78 10.05 1.08 45.00
N TYR A 79 10.54 1.41 43.80
CA TYR A 79 10.63 0.51 42.65
C TYR A 79 11.36 -0.78 43.02
N ARG A 80 12.46 -0.68 43.77
CA ARG A 80 13.26 -1.84 44.19
C ARG A 80 12.47 -2.75 45.13
N GLN A 81 11.70 -2.19 46.07
CA GLN A 81 10.85 -2.97 46.98
C GLN A 81 9.76 -3.71 46.20
N PHE A 82 9.09 -3.03 45.26
CA PHE A 82 8.07 -3.65 44.41
C PHE A 82 8.63 -4.81 43.59
N VAL A 83 9.74 -4.59 42.87
CA VAL A 83 10.41 -5.62 42.06
C VAL A 83 10.85 -6.81 42.91
N SER A 84 11.42 -6.57 44.09
CA SER A 84 11.86 -7.65 44.97
C SER A 84 10.67 -8.48 45.45
N GLY A 85 9.56 -7.84 45.85
CA GLY A 85 8.35 -8.55 46.26
C GLY A 85 7.73 -9.42 45.17
N GLN A 86 7.75 -8.95 43.91
CA GLN A 86 7.30 -9.76 42.77
C GLN A 86 8.20 -10.98 42.56
N LEU A 87 9.52 -10.83 42.66
CA LEU A 87 10.47 -11.94 42.51
C LEU A 87 10.38 -12.94 43.67
N ASP A 88 10.26 -12.46 44.91
CA ASP A 88 10.18 -13.29 46.12
C ASP A 88 8.89 -14.14 46.15
N SER A 89 7.80 -13.65 45.54
CA SER A 89 6.55 -14.38 45.37
C SER A 89 6.50 -15.25 44.11
N GLY A 90 7.60 -15.36 43.35
CA GLY A 90 7.63 -16.13 42.11
C GLY A 90 6.67 -15.63 41.04
N LEU A 91 6.34 -14.34 41.04
CA LEU A 91 5.37 -13.70 40.13
C LEU A 91 3.93 -14.23 40.26
N GLU A 92 3.58 -14.91 41.36
CA GLU A 92 2.25 -15.46 41.60
C GLU A 92 1.13 -14.41 41.48
N GLU A 93 1.40 -13.20 41.98
CA GLU A 93 0.42 -12.11 41.92
C GLU A 93 0.19 -11.62 40.49
N LEU A 94 1.24 -11.47 39.69
CA LEU A 94 1.14 -11.11 38.27
C LEU A 94 0.33 -12.18 37.51
N ALA A 95 0.60 -13.46 37.75
CA ALA A 95 -0.12 -14.57 37.12
C ALA A 95 -1.59 -14.63 37.54
N ARG A 96 -1.90 -14.31 38.80
CA ARG A 96 -3.27 -14.30 39.33
C ARG A 96 -4.09 -13.11 38.82
N VAL A 97 -3.50 -11.91 38.77
CA VAL A 97 -4.19 -10.68 38.37
C VAL A 97 -4.27 -10.55 36.84
N TYR A 98 -3.23 -10.97 36.12
CA TYR A 98 -3.15 -10.91 34.66
C TYR A 98 -2.86 -12.29 34.05
N PRO A 99 -3.81 -13.24 34.14
CA PRO A 99 -3.61 -14.61 33.67
C PRO A 99 -3.32 -14.69 32.17
N VAL A 100 -3.89 -13.79 31.36
CA VAL A 100 -3.63 -13.73 29.92
C VAL A 100 -2.21 -13.25 29.64
N ALA A 101 -1.72 -12.22 30.36
CA ALA A 101 -0.34 -11.76 30.25
C ALA A 101 0.65 -12.89 30.56
N TRP A 102 0.39 -13.64 31.64
CA TRP A 102 1.22 -14.78 32.04
C TRP A 102 1.27 -15.86 30.96
N ARG A 103 0.11 -16.25 30.42
CA ARG A 103 -0.01 -17.21 29.30
C ARG A 103 0.79 -16.76 28.08
N LEU A 104 0.62 -15.49 27.67
CA LEU A 104 1.29 -14.93 26.49
C LEU A 104 2.81 -14.82 26.67
N MET A 105 3.29 -14.39 27.85
CA MET A 105 4.72 -14.35 28.16
C MET A 105 5.36 -15.74 28.06
N GLY A 106 4.71 -16.77 28.62
CA GLY A 106 5.16 -18.15 28.50
C GLY A 106 5.22 -18.62 27.04
N LYS A 107 4.17 -18.33 26.26
CA LYS A 107 4.10 -18.69 24.83
C LYS A 107 5.19 -17.99 24.01
N VAL A 108 5.42 -16.69 24.23
CA VAL A 108 6.47 -15.92 23.56
C VAL A 108 7.87 -16.43 23.90
N ALA A 109 8.12 -16.78 25.16
CA ALA A 109 9.40 -17.35 25.59
C ALA A 109 9.67 -18.71 24.94
N ASP A 110 8.65 -19.57 24.86
CA ASP A 110 8.74 -20.88 24.21
C ASP A 110 8.93 -20.76 22.69
N HIS A 111 8.14 -19.92 22.00
CA HIS A 111 8.31 -19.62 20.57
C HIS A 111 9.72 -19.08 20.28
N TRP A 112 10.23 -18.17 21.12
CA TRP A 112 11.59 -17.64 20.99
C TRP A 112 12.66 -18.75 21.10
N CYS A 113 12.49 -19.69 22.03
CA CYS A 113 13.42 -20.82 22.20
C CYS A 113 13.40 -21.72 20.97
N ARG A 114 12.20 -22.11 20.49
CA ARG A 114 12.05 -22.96 19.30
C ARG A 114 12.62 -22.31 18.04
N ALA A 115 12.29 -21.05 17.77
CA ALA A 115 12.81 -20.31 16.61
C ALA A 115 14.33 -20.10 16.71
N GLY A 116 14.86 -19.87 17.92
CA GLY A 116 16.29 -19.77 18.18
C GLY A 116 17.03 -21.07 17.86
N ARG A 117 16.52 -22.21 18.32
CA ARG A 117 17.08 -23.53 17.97
C ARG A 117 17.03 -23.75 16.47
N GLU A 118 15.87 -23.58 15.85
CA GLU A 118 15.67 -23.72 14.40
C GLU A 118 16.70 -22.91 13.59
N MET A 119 16.94 -21.65 13.97
CA MET A 119 17.97 -20.81 13.34
C MET A 119 19.38 -21.39 13.50
N LEU A 120 19.73 -21.90 14.68
CA LEU A 120 21.05 -22.49 14.93
C LEU A 120 21.25 -23.79 14.16
N GLU A 121 20.23 -24.64 14.05
CA GLU A 121 20.31 -25.88 13.24
C GLU A 121 20.60 -25.55 11.78
N ARG A 122 19.86 -24.56 11.25
CA ARG A 122 19.99 -24.10 9.86
C ARG A 122 21.35 -23.44 9.62
N LEU A 123 21.84 -22.65 10.56
CA LEU A 123 23.14 -22.00 10.48
C LEU A 123 24.28 -23.03 10.42
N GLU A 124 24.20 -24.08 11.24
CA GLU A 124 25.19 -25.17 11.24
C GLU A 124 25.14 -25.95 9.93
N SER A 125 23.94 -26.38 9.52
CA SER A 125 23.69 -27.14 8.29
C SER A 125 24.20 -26.43 7.04
N ASP A 126 24.06 -25.11 6.99
CA ASP A 126 24.31 -24.34 5.77
C ASP A 126 25.70 -23.72 5.69
N ARG A 127 26.52 -23.92 6.72
CA ARG A 127 27.86 -23.33 6.86
C ARG A 127 28.69 -23.35 5.58
N ALA A 128 28.81 -24.52 4.93
CA ALA A 128 29.62 -24.68 3.72
C ALA A 128 29.10 -23.78 2.58
N ARG A 129 27.76 -23.70 2.43
CA ARG A 129 27.13 -22.88 1.39
C ARG A 129 27.25 -21.38 1.70
N LEU A 130 27.16 -20.99 2.98
CA LEU A 130 27.38 -19.61 3.43
C LEU A 130 28.83 -19.15 3.18
N TRP A 131 29.81 -20.03 3.38
CA TRP A 131 31.20 -19.75 3.03
C TRP A 131 31.40 -19.64 1.52
N GLU A 132 30.82 -20.56 0.74
CA GLU A 132 30.93 -20.56 -0.71
C GLU A 132 30.32 -19.29 -1.33
N THR A 133 29.18 -18.84 -0.82
CA THR A 133 28.40 -17.74 -1.41
C THR A 133 28.80 -16.38 -0.85
N PHE A 134 28.87 -16.23 0.47
CA PHE A 134 29.06 -14.94 1.15
C PHE A 134 30.46 -14.78 1.72
N ARG A 135 31.32 -15.81 1.61
CA ARG A 135 32.57 -15.91 2.38
C ARG A 135 32.31 -15.70 3.86
N TRP A 136 31.16 -16.13 4.39
CA TRP A 136 30.81 -15.93 5.80
C TRP A 136 31.37 -17.07 6.67
N GLY A 137 31.93 -16.74 7.84
CA GLY A 137 32.65 -17.71 8.71
C GLY A 137 34.14 -17.85 8.34
N ALA A 138 34.88 -18.75 8.99
CA ALA A 138 36.23 -19.13 8.52
C ALA A 138 36.16 -20.48 7.80
N SER A 139 37.16 -20.74 6.95
CA SER A 139 37.27 -21.94 6.10
C SER A 139 37.09 -23.24 6.91
N ASP A 140 36.79 -24.35 6.22
CA ASP A 140 36.31 -25.68 6.64
C ASP A 140 36.54 -26.19 8.09
N ASP A 141 37.55 -25.71 8.82
CA ASP A 141 37.96 -26.19 10.14
C ASP A 141 37.55 -25.31 11.35
N ALA A 142 37.01 -24.08 11.17
CA ALA A 142 36.46 -23.32 12.30
C ALA A 142 35.44 -22.24 11.88
N VAL A 143 34.24 -22.22 12.46
CA VAL A 143 33.38 -21.02 12.40
C VAL A 143 33.76 -20.12 13.57
N PRO A 144 34.24 -18.89 13.37
CA PRO A 144 34.23 -17.93 14.45
C PRO A 144 32.76 -17.70 14.83
N PRO A 145 32.38 -17.90 16.09
CA PRO A 145 30.99 -17.81 16.51
C PRO A 145 30.40 -16.45 16.13
N VAL A 146 29.08 -16.42 15.88
CA VAL A 146 28.31 -15.22 15.65
C VAL A 146 28.60 -14.23 16.78
N GLU A 147 29.15 -13.08 16.41
CA GLU A 147 29.58 -12.04 17.35
C GLU A 147 28.41 -11.11 17.70
N SER A 148 27.42 -10.98 16.80
CA SER A 148 26.20 -10.25 17.13
C SER A 148 25.00 -10.70 16.34
N VAL A 149 23.84 -10.53 16.97
CA VAL A 149 22.51 -10.74 16.40
C VAL A 149 21.75 -9.43 16.45
N SER A 150 21.01 -9.09 15.38
CA SER A 150 20.13 -7.92 15.38
C SER A 150 18.88 -8.14 16.25
N ARG A 151 18.09 -7.08 16.44
CA ARG A 151 16.67 -7.25 16.78
C ARG A 151 15.94 -7.86 15.57
N ALA A 152 14.69 -8.27 15.77
CA ALA A 152 13.81 -8.63 14.67
C ALA A 152 13.80 -7.51 13.62
N LEU A 153 14.08 -7.89 12.37
CA LEU A 153 13.94 -7.04 11.21
C LEU A 153 12.57 -7.37 10.60
N GLY A 154 11.64 -6.42 10.61
CA GLY A 154 10.26 -6.66 10.18
C GLY A 154 9.41 -7.42 11.20
N ASP A 155 8.33 -8.01 10.70
CA ASP A 155 7.26 -8.62 11.48
C ASP A 155 7.65 -10.02 12.02
N VAL A 156 6.92 -10.46 13.04
CA VAL A 156 7.06 -11.79 13.66
C VAL A 156 5.89 -12.67 13.23
N HIS A 157 6.18 -13.89 12.78
CA HIS A 157 5.21 -14.82 12.21
C HIS A 157 5.42 -16.26 12.71
N ASN A 158 4.43 -17.13 12.50
CA ASN A 158 4.53 -18.59 12.46
C ASN A 158 5.36 -19.19 13.61
N GLY A 159 5.03 -18.86 14.86
CA GLY A 159 5.72 -19.40 16.02
C GLY A 159 6.97 -18.61 16.43
N GLY A 160 6.94 -17.29 16.29
CA GLY A 160 8.02 -16.39 16.71
C GLY A 160 9.16 -16.21 15.71
N ARG A 161 9.05 -16.75 14.50
CA ARG A 161 10.02 -16.59 13.41
C ARG A 161 10.03 -15.15 12.92
N HIS A 162 11.22 -14.63 12.62
CA HIS A 162 11.44 -13.28 12.13
C HIS A 162 12.78 -13.19 11.40
N VAL A 163 12.96 -12.15 10.59
CA VAL A 163 14.22 -11.92 9.88
C VAL A 163 15.29 -11.43 10.86
N VAL A 164 16.50 -11.97 10.74
CA VAL A 164 17.61 -11.70 11.66
C VAL A 164 18.89 -11.41 10.88
N SER A 165 19.58 -10.32 11.19
CA SER A 165 20.95 -10.09 10.71
C SER A 165 21.96 -10.67 11.70
N LEU A 166 22.88 -11.49 11.19
CA LEU A 166 23.99 -12.07 11.93
C LEU A 166 25.29 -11.40 11.50
N ARG A 167 26.17 -11.11 12.45
CA ARG A 167 27.54 -10.63 12.17
C ARG A 167 28.56 -11.58 12.77
N ASP A 168 29.56 -11.96 11.99
CA ASP A 168 30.69 -12.76 12.48
C ASP A 168 31.77 -11.88 13.15
N ARG A 169 32.82 -12.51 13.69
CA ARG A 169 33.94 -11.80 14.33
C ARG A 169 34.76 -10.93 13.38
N SER A 170 34.75 -11.22 12.09
CA SER A 170 35.46 -10.43 11.07
C SER A 170 34.67 -9.18 10.65
N GLY A 171 33.43 -9.05 11.10
CA GLY A 171 32.53 -7.95 10.76
C GLY A 171 31.62 -8.22 9.57
N ARG A 172 31.76 -9.37 8.89
CA ARG A 172 30.88 -9.76 7.78
C ARG A 172 29.48 -10.05 8.30
N ARG A 173 28.48 -9.69 7.50
CA ARG A 173 27.06 -9.79 7.86
C ARG A 173 26.31 -10.63 6.84
N ILE A 174 25.33 -11.37 7.34
CA ILE A 174 24.33 -12.09 6.52
C ILE A 174 22.94 -11.85 7.13
N VAL A 175 21.90 -12.03 6.33
CA VAL A 175 20.52 -11.95 6.76
C VAL A 175 19.90 -13.33 6.67
N TYR A 176 19.38 -13.83 7.79
CA TYR A 176 18.59 -15.05 7.89
C TYR A 176 17.11 -14.72 7.72
N LYS A 177 16.44 -15.37 6.77
CA LYS A 177 15.00 -15.24 6.53
C LYS A 177 14.33 -16.60 6.73
N PRO A 178 13.52 -16.79 7.78
CA PRO A 178 12.88 -18.08 8.07
C PRO A 178 11.62 -18.33 7.22
N ARG A 179 11.73 -18.05 5.91
CA ARG A 179 10.68 -18.21 4.90
C ARG A 179 11.29 -18.56 3.54
N PRO A 180 10.51 -19.11 2.59
CA PRO A 180 10.98 -19.33 1.21
C PRO A 180 11.68 -18.10 0.62
N MET A 181 12.77 -18.33 -0.12
CA MET A 181 13.61 -17.31 -0.76
C MET A 181 13.69 -17.50 -2.29
N GLY A 182 12.80 -18.33 -2.84
CA GLY A 182 12.72 -18.59 -4.29
C GLY A 182 12.43 -17.31 -5.08
N GLN A 183 11.65 -16.40 -4.50
CA GLN A 183 11.34 -15.06 -5.01
C GLN A 183 12.61 -14.24 -5.26
N GLU A 184 13.42 -14.01 -4.22
CA GLU A 184 14.66 -13.24 -4.34
C GLU A 184 15.65 -13.92 -5.29
N ALA A 185 15.73 -15.25 -5.28
CA ALA A 185 16.61 -16.00 -6.17
C ALA A 185 16.20 -15.86 -7.65
N ALA A 186 14.90 -15.97 -7.96
CA ALA A 186 14.35 -15.79 -9.30
C ALA A 186 14.50 -14.34 -9.78
N TYR A 187 14.25 -13.36 -8.90
CA TYR A 187 14.51 -11.96 -9.22
C TYR A 187 15.99 -11.69 -9.51
N GLY A 188 16.91 -12.30 -8.74
CA GLY A 188 18.34 -12.21 -9.02
C GLY A 188 18.73 -12.74 -10.41
N ARG A 189 18.10 -13.84 -10.87
CA ARG A 189 18.28 -14.34 -12.24
C ARG A 189 17.71 -13.39 -13.29
N LEU A 190 16.55 -12.79 -13.03
CA LEU A 190 15.95 -11.78 -13.90
C LEU A 190 16.84 -10.51 -14.01
N LEU A 191 17.45 -10.07 -12.90
CA LEU A 191 18.43 -8.97 -12.91
C LEU A 191 19.68 -9.33 -13.73
N GLY A 192 20.20 -10.56 -13.55
CA GLY A 192 21.32 -11.08 -14.35
C GLY A 192 21.00 -11.09 -15.85
N TRP A 193 19.83 -11.62 -16.22
CA TRP A 193 19.34 -11.57 -17.59
C TRP A 193 19.25 -10.14 -18.13
N ALA A 194 18.74 -9.19 -17.36
CA ALA A 194 18.59 -7.81 -17.83
C ALA A 194 19.95 -7.14 -18.11
N ASN A 195 20.96 -7.46 -17.29
CA ASN A 195 22.34 -7.03 -17.52
C ASN A 195 22.90 -7.62 -18.82
N ASP A 196 22.69 -8.91 -19.05
CA ASP A 196 23.17 -9.61 -20.26
C ASP A 196 22.41 -9.18 -21.52
N ALA A 197 21.13 -8.84 -21.39
CA ALA A 197 20.27 -8.32 -22.46
C ALA A 197 20.61 -6.87 -22.87
N GLY A 198 21.54 -6.21 -22.16
CA GLY A 198 22.08 -4.92 -22.56
C GLY A 198 21.42 -3.71 -21.91
N PHE A 199 20.83 -3.85 -20.72
CA PHE A 199 20.43 -2.68 -19.93
C PHE A 199 21.65 -1.79 -19.65
N SER A 200 21.53 -0.49 -19.96
CA SER A 200 22.65 0.45 -20.08
C SER A 200 23.43 0.69 -18.78
N LEU A 201 22.80 0.44 -17.63
CA LEU A 201 23.41 0.59 -16.31
C LEU A 201 23.29 -0.72 -15.54
N PRO A 202 24.40 -1.47 -15.33
CA PRO A 202 24.35 -2.75 -14.65
C PRO A 202 23.68 -2.67 -13.28
N LEU A 203 22.75 -3.61 -13.04
CA LEU A 203 22.00 -3.78 -11.80
C LEU A 203 22.77 -4.72 -10.87
N LEU A 204 22.88 -4.34 -9.59
CA LEU A 204 23.47 -5.18 -8.55
C LEU A 204 22.56 -6.39 -8.29
N VAL A 205 23.15 -7.60 -8.30
CA VAL A 205 22.45 -8.86 -7.97
C VAL A 205 22.91 -9.32 -6.58
N PRO A 206 22.07 -9.21 -5.54
CA PRO A 206 22.44 -9.65 -4.19
C PRO A 206 22.62 -11.16 -4.15
N GLY A 207 23.61 -11.63 -3.37
CA GLY A 207 23.76 -13.06 -3.12
C GLY A 207 22.57 -13.62 -2.33
N VAL A 208 22.05 -14.79 -2.75
CA VAL A 208 20.96 -15.51 -2.08
C VAL A 208 21.29 -16.99 -1.99
N VAL A 209 21.00 -17.59 -0.84
CA VAL A 209 20.99 -19.04 -0.62
C VAL A 209 19.57 -19.44 -0.25
N ASP A 210 18.84 -19.96 -1.23
CA ASP A 210 17.50 -20.53 -1.02
C ASP A 210 17.59 -22.00 -0.57
N ARG A 211 16.82 -22.36 0.45
CA ARG A 211 16.67 -23.72 0.99
C ARG A 211 15.22 -24.22 0.91
N GLY A 212 14.37 -23.55 0.13
CA GLY A 212 12.97 -23.90 -0.10
C GLY A 212 12.03 -23.40 1.00
N GLY A 213 12.29 -23.74 2.26
CA GLY A 213 11.46 -23.29 3.41
C GLY A 213 12.04 -22.11 4.21
N TYR A 214 13.29 -21.76 3.94
CA TYR A 214 14.03 -20.67 4.56
C TYR A 214 15.19 -20.28 3.64
N GLY A 215 15.92 -19.21 3.96
CA GLY A 215 17.18 -18.94 3.28
C GLY A 215 18.02 -17.83 3.89
N TRP A 216 19.06 -17.48 3.15
CA TRP A 216 20.05 -16.50 3.56
C TRP A 216 20.28 -15.50 2.45
N MET A 217 20.45 -14.24 2.81
CA MET A 217 20.74 -13.16 1.87
C MET A 217 22.02 -12.44 2.28
N GLU A 218 22.76 -11.98 1.29
CA GLU A 218 23.88 -11.07 1.46
C GLU A 218 23.42 -9.82 2.22
N TYR A 219 24.19 -9.41 3.22
CA TYR A 219 23.94 -8.13 3.87
C TYR A 219 24.64 -7.02 3.08
N LEU A 220 23.85 -6.10 2.54
CA LEU A 220 24.33 -4.90 1.87
C LEU A 220 24.26 -3.70 2.82
N GLU A 221 25.33 -2.93 2.90
CA GLU A 221 25.37 -1.72 3.72
C GLU A 221 24.79 -0.55 2.93
N ALA A 222 23.87 0.21 3.53
CA ALA A 222 23.32 1.41 2.91
C ALA A 222 24.42 2.45 2.70
N ASP A 223 24.51 2.99 1.50
CA ASP A 223 25.31 4.18 1.20
C ASP A 223 24.42 5.17 0.46
N THR A 224 23.98 6.19 1.20
CA THR A 224 23.11 7.25 0.67
C THR A 224 23.89 8.45 0.17
N ASP A 225 25.22 8.47 0.27
CA ASP A 225 26.05 9.65 0.02
C ASP A 225 26.54 9.68 -1.44
N ALA A 226 25.61 9.63 -2.40
CA ALA A 226 25.92 9.70 -3.82
C ALA A 226 26.06 11.14 -4.33
N ASP A 227 27.03 11.39 -5.21
CA ASP A 227 27.16 12.65 -5.95
C ASP A 227 26.03 12.84 -6.98
N ALA A 228 25.98 14.00 -7.66
CA ALA A 228 24.93 14.29 -8.63
C ALA A 228 24.85 13.25 -9.78
N GLY A 229 25.99 12.72 -10.23
CA GLY A 229 26.02 11.70 -11.27
C GLY A 229 25.53 10.34 -10.76
N GLY A 230 25.92 9.95 -9.54
CA GLY A 230 25.44 8.76 -8.85
C GLY A 230 23.95 8.81 -8.61
N ARG A 231 23.40 9.97 -8.22
CA ARG A 231 21.94 10.16 -8.08
C ARG A 231 21.19 9.99 -9.39
N ALA A 232 21.72 10.53 -10.49
CA ALA A 232 21.11 10.36 -11.81
C ALA A 232 21.10 8.89 -12.26
N ARG A 233 22.20 8.16 -12.03
CA ARG A 233 22.29 6.72 -12.31
C ARG A 233 21.37 5.89 -11.42
N PHE A 234 21.26 6.23 -10.13
CA PHE A 234 20.33 5.60 -9.20
C PHE A 234 18.89 5.66 -9.71
N TRP A 235 18.40 6.84 -10.12
CA TRP A 235 17.03 6.98 -10.59
C TRP A 235 16.77 6.27 -11.92
N HIS A 236 17.75 6.23 -12.82
CA HIS A 236 17.67 5.43 -14.03
C HIS A 236 17.55 3.93 -13.72
N ARG A 237 18.39 3.41 -12.81
CA ARG A 237 18.26 2.01 -12.34
C ARG A 237 16.93 1.77 -11.63
N ALA A 238 16.45 2.72 -10.83
CA ALA A 238 15.17 2.62 -10.13
C ALA A 238 14.00 2.48 -11.11
N GLY A 239 14.05 3.19 -12.25
CA GLY A 239 13.12 3.00 -13.36
C GLY A 239 13.15 1.58 -13.93
N GLY A 240 14.36 1.04 -14.14
CA GLY A 240 14.55 -0.35 -14.59
C GLY A 240 13.96 -1.37 -13.60
N HIS A 241 14.24 -1.21 -12.31
CA HIS A 241 13.63 -2.04 -11.27
C HIS A 241 12.10 -1.95 -11.29
N LEU A 242 11.53 -0.75 -11.41
CA LEU A 242 10.08 -0.56 -11.46
C LEU A 242 9.43 -1.31 -12.64
N ALA A 243 10.06 -1.31 -13.82
CA ALA A 243 9.59 -2.07 -14.98
C ALA A 243 9.62 -3.59 -14.74
N LEU A 244 10.74 -4.11 -14.21
CA LEU A 244 10.89 -5.53 -13.85
C LEU A 244 9.82 -5.96 -12.83
N LEU A 245 9.70 -5.21 -11.74
CA LEU A 245 8.81 -5.50 -10.61
C LEU A 245 7.33 -5.42 -11.01
N ARG A 246 6.97 -4.42 -11.83
CA ARG A 246 5.62 -4.36 -12.40
C ARG A 246 5.35 -5.56 -13.31
N ARG A 247 6.30 -5.96 -14.17
CA ARG A 247 6.12 -7.11 -15.07
C ARG A 247 5.78 -8.37 -14.29
N ILE A 248 6.53 -8.64 -13.21
CA ILE A 248 6.30 -9.81 -12.35
C ILE A 248 5.14 -9.65 -11.36
N GLY A 249 4.49 -8.48 -11.29
CA GLY A 249 3.40 -8.22 -10.35
C GLY A 249 3.84 -8.23 -8.88
N ALA A 250 4.97 -7.58 -8.59
CA ALA A 250 5.40 -7.32 -7.22
C ALA A 250 4.58 -6.19 -6.58
N THR A 251 4.26 -6.34 -5.30
CA THR A 251 3.51 -5.38 -4.48
C THR A 251 4.19 -5.22 -3.12
N ASP A 252 3.63 -4.35 -2.27
CA ASP A 252 4.06 -4.20 -0.86
C ASP A 252 5.52 -3.72 -0.69
N LEU A 253 6.09 -3.03 -1.69
CA LEU A 253 7.48 -2.52 -1.67
C LEU A 253 7.57 -1.13 -1.02
N HIS A 254 7.57 -1.12 0.30
CA HIS A 254 7.69 0.09 1.12
C HIS A 254 9.15 0.55 1.32
N VAL A 255 9.35 1.70 1.99
CA VAL A 255 10.69 2.28 2.25
C VAL A 255 11.69 1.31 2.89
N GLU A 256 11.23 0.38 3.71
CA GLU A 256 12.05 -0.63 4.38
C GLU A 256 12.54 -1.73 3.44
N ASN A 257 11.86 -1.93 2.31
CA ASN A 257 12.16 -2.99 1.33
C ASN A 257 13.14 -2.52 0.25
N LEU A 258 13.50 -1.23 0.23
CA LEU A 258 14.46 -0.64 -0.70
C LEU A 258 15.69 -0.11 0.04
N LEU A 259 16.87 -0.43 -0.48
CA LEU A 259 18.16 0.04 0.01
C LEU A 259 18.89 0.80 -1.10
N ALA A 260 19.41 1.98 -0.78
CA ALA A 260 20.39 2.68 -1.62
C ALA A 260 21.79 2.24 -1.25
N VAL A 261 22.49 1.62 -2.20
CA VAL A 261 23.89 1.20 -2.09
C VAL A 261 24.69 2.01 -3.11
N GLY A 262 25.03 3.25 -2.74
CA GLY A 262 25.63 4.23 -3.64
C GLY A 262 24.66 4.65 -4.73
N ASP A 263 24.90 4.20 -5.96
CA ASP A 263 24.03 4.46 -7.12
C ASP A 263 23.14 3.26 -7.50
N GLN A 264 23.03 2.26 -6.62
CA GLN A 264 22.25 1.05 -6.80
C GLN A 264 20.99 1.07 -5.91
N PRO A 265 19.78 1.08 -6.48
CA PRO A 265 18.57 0.72 -5.76
C PRO A 265 18.50 -0.81 -5.64
N VAL A 266 18.48 -1.33 -4.41
CA VAL A 266 18.45 -2.77 -4.15
C VAL A 266 17.20 -3.14 -3.37
N ILE A 267 16.39 -4.03 -3.94
CA ILE A 267 15.21 -4.57 -3.27
C ILE A 267 15.64 -5.72 -2.36
N VAL A 268 15.38 -5.59 -1.07
CA VAL A 268 15.85 -6.53 -0.04
C VAL A 268 14.75 -7.45 0.46
N ASP A 269 13.49 -7.18 0.12
CA ASP A 269 12.35 -8.05 0.42
C ASP A 269 11.42 -8.17 -0.78
N LEU A 270 11.19 -9.40 -1.23
CA LEU A 270 10.39 -9.73 -2.42
C LEU A 270 9.34 -10.80 -2.13
N GLU A 271 8.89 -10.93 -0.88
CA GLU A 271 7.93 -11.98 -0.53
C GLU A 271 6.53 -11.80 -1.15
N CYS A 272 6.18 -10.59 -1.56
CA CYS A 272 4.90 -10.24 -2.20
C CYS A 272 5.08 -10.02 -3.71
N MET A 273 5.22 -11.10 -4.48
CA MET A 273 5.36 -11.04 -5.95
C MET A 273 4.48 -12.03 -6.70
N VAL A 274 4.27 -11.84 -8.01
CA VAL A 274 3.38 -12.72 -8.79
C VAL A 274 1.99 -12.80 -8.14
N GLN A 275 1.49 -11.64 -7.69
CA GLN A 275 0.28 -11.60 -6.87
C GLN A 275 -0.96 -12.05 -7.65
N PRO A 276 -1.86 -12.84 -7.03
CA PRO A 276 -3.18 -13.09 -7.58
C PRO A 276 -3.99 -11.79 -7.62
N LEU A 277 -5.03 -11.74 -8.45
CA LEU A 277 -5.99 -10.64 -8.40
C LEU A 277 -6.78 -10.74 -7.09
N PRO A 278 -6.81 -9.71 -6.22
CA PRO A 278 -7.59 -9.78 -4.99
C PRO A 278 -9.08 -9.96 -5.28
N HIS A 279 -9.80 -10.60 -4.34
CA HIS A 279 -11.25 -10.67 -4.39
C HIS A 279 -11.86 -9.25 -4.47
N PRO A 280 -12.93 -9.00 -5.25
CA PRO A 280 -13.50 -7.65 -5.40
C PRO A 280 -13.83 -6.95 -4.07
N ALA A 281 -14.33 -7.69 -3.07
CA ALA A 281 -14.60 -7.16 -1.73
C ALA A 281 -13.34 -6.70 -0.95
N LEU A 282 -12.14 -7.04 -1.44
CA LEU A 282 -10.84 -6.62 -0.90
C LEU A 282 -10.22 -5.46 -1.68
N LEU A 283 -10.80 -5.07 -2.82
CA LEU A 283 -10.24 -3.99 -3.64
C LEU A 283 -10.53 -2.62 -3.00
N PRO A 284 -9.54 -1.72 -2.93
CA PRO A 284 -9.73 -0.37 -2.39
C PRO A 284 -10.51 0.55 -3.34
N TYR A 285 -10.77 0.11 -4.57
CA TYR A 285 -11.49 0.84 -5.61
C TYR A 285 -12.53 -0.09 -6.21
N GLU A 286 -13.76 0.41 -6.33
CA GLU A 286 -14.87 -0.34 -6.93
C GLU A 286 -14.67 -0.48 -8.45
N GLY A 287 -15.07 -1.64 -8.97
CA GLY A 287 -15.18 -1.94 -10.40
C GLY A 287 -13.94 -1.99 -11.26
N GLU A 288 -14.17 -1.77 -12.56
CA GLU A 288 -13.14 -1.83 -13.60
C GLU A 288 -11.96 -0.90 -13.33
N THR A 289 -12.20 0.23 -12.64
CA THR A 289 -11.15 1.16 -12.20
C THR A 289 -10.14 0.48 -11.29
N GLY A 290 -10.60 -0.24 -10.27
CA GLY A 290 -9.73 -0.98 -9.36
C GLY A 290 -8.92 -2.03 -10.10
N ARG A 291 -9.56 -2.75 -11.04
CA ARG A 291 -8.89 -3.80 -11.82
C ARG A 291 -7.78 -3.24 -12.72
N ILE A 292 -8.01 -2.12 -13.41
CA ILE A 292 -6.99 -1.48 -14.27
C ILE A 292 -5.79 -1.01 -13.44
N LEU A 293 -6.03 -0.44 -12.25
CA LEU A 293 -4.95 0.09 -11.43
C LEU A 293 -4.15 -1.01 -10.73
N VAL A 294 -4.74 -2.15 -10.38
CA VAL A 294 -4.04 -3.28 -9.71
C VAL A 294 -2.86 -3.81 -10.53
N ASP A 295 -2.96 -3.84 -11.86
CA ASP A 295 -1.87 -4.31 -12.74
C ASP A 295 -0.89 -3.19 -13.17
N SER A 296 -0.97 -2.02 -12.53
CA SER A 296 -0.13 -0.85 -12.82
C SER A 296 1.04 -0.67 -11.85
N VAL A 297 1.96 0.22 -12.22
CA VAL A 297 3.10 0.64 -11.38
C VAL A 297 2.71 1.15 -9.98
N LEU A 298 1.46 1.59 -9.78
CA LEU A 298 0.98 2.11 -8.49
C LEU A 298 0.92 1.03 -7.40
N PHE A 299 0.57 -0.20 -7.77
CA PHE A 299 0.39 -1.29 -6.81
C PHE A 299 1.71 -1.92 -6.36
N THR A 300 2.84 -1.50 -6.95
CA THR A 300 4.17 -1.95 -6.49
C THR A 300 4.49 -1.50 -5.07
N GLY A 301 3.93 -0.37 -4.62
CA GLY A 301 4.33 0.30 -3.37
C GLY A 301 5.55 1.22 -3.51
N LEU A 302 6.24 1.21 -4.66
CA LEU A 302 7.41 2.05 -4.89
C LEU A 302 7.08 3.52 -5.16
N LEU A 303 5.93 3.80 -5.78
CA LEU A 303 5.52 5.17 -6.10
C LEU A 303 4.81 5.83 -4.91
N PRO A 304 4.95 7.16 -4.74
CA PRO A 304 4.30 7.90 -3.67
C PRO A 304 2.82 7.55 -3.46
N GLY A 305 2.50 7.16 -2.23
CA GLY A 305 1.14 6.95 -1.77
C GLY A 305 0.81 7.89 -0.62
N ALA A 306 -0.47 8.24 -0.48
CA ALA A 306 -0.92 9.02 0.66
C ALA A 306 -1.60 8.08 1.67
N LEU A 307 -0.89 7.71 2.74
CA LEU A 307 -1.47 6.96 3.85
C LEU A 307 -2.01 7.92 4.91
N PRO A 308 -3.28 7.79 5.34
CA PRO A 308 -3.81 8.58 6.43
C PRO A 308 -3.02 8.34 7.71
N ALA A 309 -2.57 9.42 8.33
CA ALA A 309 -2.04 9.42 9.69
C ALA A 309 -2.99 10.17 10.63
N ARG A 310 -2.64 10.26 11.92
CA ARG A 310 -3.47 10.94 12.92
C ARG A 310 -3.48 12.46 12.68
N ALA A 311 -4.57 13.11 13.06
CA ALA A 311 -4.77 14.57 12.93
C ALA A 311 -4.80 15.10 11.48
N GLY A 312 -5.23 14.28 10.51
CA GLY A 312 -5.39 14.70 9.11
C GLY A 312 -4.07 14.87 8.35
N LEU A 313 -2.94 14.44 8.95
CA LEU A 313 -1.66 14.35 8.28
C LEU A 313 -1.63 13.12 7.35
N MET A 314 -0.86 13.21 6.28
CA MET A 314 -0.61 12.09 5.36
C MET A 314 0.88 11.75 5.41
N VAL A 315 1.20 10.46 5.52
CA VAL A 315 2.58 9.95 5.46
C VAL A 315 2.76 9.18 4.16
N ASP A 316 3.95 9.26 3.59
CA ASP A 316 4.30 8.48 2.40
C ASP A 316 5.38 7.47 2.79
N LEU A 317 5.01 6.19 2.78
CA LEU A 317 5.89 5.07 3.08
C LEU A 317 6.35 4.34 1.80
N SER A 318 6.17 4.95 0.63
CA SER A 318 6.58 4.36 -0.64
C SER A 318 8.09 4.28 -0.80
N GLY A 319 8.57 3.28 -1.55
CA GLY A 319 9.98 3.06 -1.82
C GLY A 319 10.72 4.29 -2.39
N PHE A 320 10.15 5.02 -3.36
CA PHE A 320 10.81 6.18 -3.99
C PHE A 320 10.44 7.52 -3.34
N GLY A 321 9.24 7.61 -2.76
CA GLY A 321 8.69 8.85 -2.24
C GLY A 321 9.00 9.11 -0.77
N GLY A 322 9.13 8.07 0.06
CA GLY A 322 9.27 8.20 1.50
C GLY A 322 10.45 9.08 1.91
N ALA A 323 10.15 10.11 2.70
CA ALA A 323 11.13 11.07 3.17
C ALA A 323 11.61 10.71 4.59
N PRO A 324 12.88 10.99 4.94
CA PRO A 324 13.39 10.73 6.28
C PRO A 324 12.66 11.58 7.33
N SER A 325 12.48 11.01 8.52
CA SER A 325 12.06 11.74 9.73
C SER A 325 10.73 12.49 9.59
N GLN A 326 9.76 11.90 8.89
CA GLN A 326 8.40 12.42 8.83
C GLN A 326 7.77 12.33 10.22
N VAL A 327 7.27 13.47 10.71
CA VAL A 327 6.45 13.50 11.92
C VAL A 327 5.07 12.97 11.56
N THR A 328 4.72 11.82 12.12
CA THR A 328 3.47 11.11 11.79
C THR A 328 2.23 11.72 12.46
N GLY A 329 2.39 12.77 13.27
CA GLY A 329 1.31 13.31 14.11
C GLY A 329 0.89 12.40 15.26
N THR A 330 1.52 11.23 15.40
CA THR A 330 1.06 10.19 16.32
C THR A 330 1.82 10.28 17.63
N LEU A 331 1.10 10.54 18.73
CA LEU A 331 1.65 10.38 20.07
C LEU A 331 1.73 8.88 20.39
N ILE A 332 2.94 8.39 20.61
CA ILE A 332 3.21 7.02 21.05
C ILE A 332 3.64 7.00 22.51
N PRO A 333 3.20 6.00 23.29
CA PRO A 333 3.63 5.83 24.66
C PRO A 333 5.14 5.52 24.74
N ARG A 334 5.87 6.24 25.59
CA ARG A 334 7.31 6.07 25.83
C ARG A 334 7.60 6.00 27.32
N TRP A 335 8.28 4.92 27.73
CA TRP A 335 8.78 4.80 29.09
C TRP A 335 9.86 5.84 29.40
N ARG A 336 9.76 6.47 30.58
CA ARG A 336 10.70 7.46 31.11
C ARG A 336 11.21 7.00 32.47
N ASP A 337 12.41 7.47 32.84
CA ASP A 337 13.06 7.17 34.14
C ASP A 337 13.07 5.67 34.49
N ILE A 338 13.31 4.81 33.48
CA ILE A 338 13.25 3.34 33.60
C ILE A 338 14.12 2.85 34.75
N GLY A 339 13.56 1.94 35.56
CA GLY A 339 14.28 1.32 36.67
C GLY A 339 14.41 2.20 37.93
N THR A 340 13.61 3.26 38.05
CA THR A 340 13.63 4.18 39.18
C THR A 340 12.23 4.43 39.76
N ASP A 341 12.18 5.03 40.95
CA ASP A 341 10.94 5.44 41.62
C ASP A 341 10.12 6.48 40.81
N ARG A 342 10.74 7.13 39.82
CA ARG A 342 10.09 8.08 38.91
C ARG A 342 9.62 7.46 37.59
N MET A 343 9.78 6.15 37.41
CA MET A 343 9.37 5.49 36.17
C MET A 343 7.88 5.75 35.89
N HIS A 344 7.58 6.12 34.66
CA HIS A 344 6.22 6.37 34.19
C HIS A 344 6.15 6.21 32.67
N LEU A 345 4.92 6.07 32.17
CA LEU A 345 4.63 6.05 30.75
C LEU A 345 4.26 7.47 30.31
N GLY A 346 5.16 8.14 29.59
CA GLY A 346 4.89 9.45 28.98
C GLY A 346 4.48 9.29 27.51
N GLU A 347 4.23 10.41 26.84
CA GLU A 347 3.95 10.43 25.40
C GLU A 347 5.12 11.06 24.64
N MET A 348 5.33 10.62 23.40
CA MET A 348 6.24 11.27 22.46
C MET A 348 5.66 11.25 21.06
N MET A 349 5.97 12.26 20.25
CA MET A 349 5.65 12.22 18.82
C MET A 349 6.48 11.11 18.16
N ALA A 350 5.81 10.25 17.38
CA ALA A 350 6.46 9.24 16.57
C ALA A 350 7.09 9.89 15.32
N GLU A 351 8.36 9.59 15.12
CA GLU A 351 9.15 9.95 13.95
C GLU A 351 9.43 8.70 13.12
N THR A 352 9.43 8.83 11.80
CA THR A 352 9.91 7.73 10.94
C THR A 352 11.44 7.59 11.07
N PRO A 353 11.97 6.36 11.03
CA PRO A 353 13.41 6.13 11.03
C PRO A 353 14.12 6.88 9.88
N PRO A 354 15.44 7.11 9.98
CA PRO A 354 16.23 7.63 8.88
C PRO A 354 16.07 6.75 7.64
N SER A 355 15.82 7.38 6.49
CA SER A 355 15.50 6.69 5.25
C SER A 355 16.78 6.18 4.57
N THR A 356 16.87 4.87 4.30
CA THR A 356 18.01 4.24 3.60
C THR A 356 17.69 3.86 2.15
N ASN A 357 16.49 4.18 1.68
CA ASN A 357 15.90 3.79 0.39
C ASN A 357 16.35 4.63 -0.80
N ARG A 358 17.03 5.76 -0.58
CA ARG A 358 17.47 6.65 -1.67
C ARG A 358 18.67 7.51 -1.31
N PRO A 359 19.43 8.02 -2.30
CA PRO A 359 20.50 8.98 -2.05
C PRO A 359 20.04 10.29 -1.40
N ARG A 360 20.91 10.90 -0.59
CA ARG A 360 20.71 12.20 0.06
C ARG A 360 21.11 13.36 -0.86
N GLY A 361 20.62 14.56 -0.55
CA GLY A 361 21.08 15.82 -1.16
C GLY A 361 20.44 16.20 -2.51
N GLY A 362 19.35 15.56 -2.91
CA GLY A 362 18.51 15.97 -4.05
C GLY A 362 17.20 16.64 -3.63
N THR A 363 16.49 17.27 -4.58
CA THR A 363 15.15 17.86 -4.39
C THR A 363 14.02 16.82 -4.36
N GLY A 364 14.34 15.55 -4.60
CA GLY A 364 13.37 14.46 -4.69
C GLY A 364 13.78 13.47 -5.79
N PRO A 365 12.83 12.65 -6.26
CA PRO A 365 13.01 11.76 -7.41
C PRO A 365 13.32 12.51 -8.71
N ASP A 366 14.32 12.05 -9.46
CA ASP A 366 14.57 12.50 -10.84
C ASP A 366 13.62 11.76 -11.78
N ILE A 367 12.46 12.37 -12.03
CA ILE A 367 11.35 11.79 -12.80
C ILE A 367 11.81 11.43 -14.22
N GLU A 368 12.59 12.31 -14.86
CA GLU A 368 13.05 12.09 -16.23
C GLU A 368 13.98 10.87 -16.32
N ARG A 369 14.94 10.74 -15.40
CA ARG A 369 15.84 9.58 -15.37
C ARG A 369 15.10 8.29 -15.06
N LEU A 370 14.15 8.35 -14.12
CA LEU A 370 13.34 7.19 -13.76
C LEU A 370 12.49 6.72 -14.96
N ILE A 371 11.80 7.62 -15.66
CA ILE A 371 11.02 7.27 -16.86
C ILE A 371 11.92 6.68 -17.95
N ARG A 372 13.09 7.29 -18.21
CA ARG A 372 14.04 6.77 -19.22
C ARG A 372 14.49 5.34 -18.89
N GLY A 373 14.83 5.06 -17.64
CA GLY A 373 15.21 3.72 -17.20
C GLY A 373 14.06 2.71 -17.27
N TYR A 374 12.84 3.13 -16.92
CA TYR A 374 11.64 2.32 -17.07
C TYR A 374 11.40 1.94 -18.52
N GLU A 375 11.40 2.92 -19.42
CA GLU A 375 11.16 2.68 -20.84
C GLU A 375 12.23 1.77 -21.45
N GLU A 376 13.51 1.99 -21.12
CA GLU A 376 14.60 1.13 -21.61
C GLU A 376 14.36 -0.33 -21.21
N MET A 377 14.13 -0.58 -19.92
CA MET A 377 13.89 -1.93 -19.42
C MET A 377 12.63 -2.57 -20.00
N ASP A 378 11.54 -1.81 -20.13
CA ASP A 378 10.32 -2.34 -20.73
C ASP A 378 10.51 -2.69 -22.22
N ARG A 379 11.44 -2.04 -22.97
CA ARG A 379 11.76 -2.45 -24.35
C ARG A 379 12.48 -3.80 -24.32
N LEU A 380 13.48 -3.95 -23.45
CA LEU A 380 14.21 -5.21 -23.28
C LEU A 380 13.28 -6.37 -22.90
N LEU A 381 12.33 -6.14 -21.99
CA LEU A 381 11.34 -7.13 -21.56
C LEU A 381 10.30 -7.51 -22.64
N VAL A 382 10.09 -6.66 -23.64
CA VAL A 382 9.18 -6.94 -24.76
C VAL A 382 9.92 -7.62 -25.90
N ASP A 383 11.13 -7.17 -26.20
CA ASP A 383 11.92 -7.62 -27.35
C ASP A 383 12.76 -8.88 -27.04
N GLY A 384 13.02 -9.15 -25.76
CA GLY A 384 13.81 -10.29 -25.29
C GLY A 384 12.97 -11.47 -24.77
N ASP A 385 13.66 -12.46 -24.22
CA ASP A 385 13.08 -13.66 -23.61
C ASP A 385 13.49 -13.75 -22.13
N PRO A 386 12.87 -12.94 -21.25
CA PRO A 386 13.18 -12.96 -19.83
C PRO A 386 12.79 -14.30 -19.19
N PRO A 387 13.53 -14.79 -18.17
CA PRO A 387 13.24 -16.06 -17.50
C PRO A 387 12.01 -15.93 -16.59
N LEU A 388 10.81 -15.85 -17.19
CA LEU A 388 9.57 -15.59 -16.46
C LEU A 388 8.85 -16.87 -16.00
N ASP A 389 9.10 -18.00 -16.64
CA ASP A 389 8.33 -19.23 -16.39
C ASP A 389 8.48 -19.73 -14.94
N GLU A 390 9.67 -19.62 -14.37
CA GLU A 390 9.97 -20.07 -13.00
C GLU A 390 9.18 -19.33 -11.91
N PHE A 391 8.66 -18.14 -12.21
CA PHE A 391 7.81 -17.39 -11.28
C PHE A 391 6.44 -18.05 -11.06
N SER A 392 6.01 -18.91 -11.99
CA SER A 392 4.73 -19.62 -11.90
C SER A 392 4.74 -20.75 -10.87
N ASP A 393 5.92 -21.23 -10.48
CA ASP A 393 6.10 -22.34 -9.53
C ASP A 393 6.39 -21.85 -8.09
N LEU A 394 6.31 -20.54 -7.86
CA LEU A 394 6.63 -19.93 -6.56
C LEU A 394 5.40 -19.90 -5.64
N THR A 395 5.66 -20.06 -4.34
CA THR A 395 4.70 -19.69 -3.29
C THR A 395 4.95 -18.25 -2.86
N THR A 396 3.95 -17.38 -2.99
CA THR A 396 4.04 -15.95 -2.70
C THR A 396 3.21 -15.53 -1.49
N ARG A 397 3.64 -14.51 -0.75
CA ARG A 397 2.85 -13.96 0.36
C ARG A 397 1.69 -13.14 -0.20
N VAL A 398 0.49 -13.32 0.35
CA VAL A 398 -0.66 -12.43 0.12
C VAL A 398 -1.00 -11.70 1.41
N VAL A 399 -1.24 -10.39 1.29
CA VAL A 399 -1.58 -9.50 2.41
C VAL A 399 -3.06 -9.13 2.31
N PHE A 400 -3.91 -9.78 3.10
CA PHE A 400 -5.35 -9.50 3.16
C PHE A 400 -5.67 -8.16 3.83
N ARG A 401 -4.90 -7.81 4.86
CA ARG A 401 -5.00 -6.54 5.59
C ARG A 401 -3.62 -5.97 5.82
N ALA A 402 -3.50 -4.65 5.75
CA ALA A 402 -2.24 -3.97 6.05
C ALA A 402 -1.74 -4.32 7.46
N THR A 403 -0.44 -4.59 7.63
CA THR A 403 0.20 -4.90 8.91
C THR A 403 -0.15 -3.91 10.03
N ALA A 404 -0.37 -2.64 9.69
CA ALA A 404 -0.76 -1.61 10.65
C ALA A 404 -2.10 -1.91 11.36
N ILE A 405 -3.04 -2.59 10.69
CA ILE A 405 -4.32 -3.01 11.27
C ILE A 405 -4.07 -4.09 12.32
N TYR A 406 -3.35 -5.15 12.00
CA TYR A 406 -3.01 -6.19 12.98
C TYR A 406 -2.20 -5.62 14.14
N SER A 407 -1.22 -4.75 13.87
CA SER A 407 -0.43 -4.08 14.91
C SER A 407 -1.28 -3.23 15.86
N ARG A 408 -2.38 -2.65 15.37
CA ARG A 408 -3.33 -1.90 16.19
C ARG A 408 -4.14 -2.81 17.11
N VAL A 409 -4.63 -3.94 16.58
CA VAL A 409 -5.32 -4.98 17.36
C VAL A 409 -4.37 -5.58 18.42
N VAL A 410 -3.13 -5.92 18.06
CA VAL A 410 -2.11 -6.38 19.02
C VAL A 410 -1.94 -5.37 20.16
N LYS A 411 -1.89 -4.07 19.85
CA LYS A 411 -1.77 -3.01 20.87
C LYS A 411 -3.02 -2.88 21.75
N SER A 412 -4.22 -3.17 21.26
CA SER A 412 -5.45 -3.13 22.07
C SER A 412 -5.54 -4.34 23.00
N ILE A 413 -5.18 -5.54 22.53
CA ILE A 413 -5.30 -6.78 23.32
C ILE A 413 -4.22 -6.94 24.40
N VAL A 414 -3.14 -6.16 24.33
CA VAL A 414 -2.09 -6.12 25.38
C VAL A 414 -2.29 -5.00 26.41
N GLN A 415 -3.49 -4.40 26.49
CA GLN A 415 -3.80 -3.48 27.58
C GLN A 415 -4.07 -4.24 28.89
N PRO A 416 -3.70 -3.69 30.07
CA PRO A 416 -3.83 -4.40 31.35
C PRO A 416 -5.22 -4.96 31.63
N ASP A 417 -6.29 -4.18 31.44
CA ASP A 417 -7.67 -4.62 31.70
C ASP A 417 -8.06 -5.81 30.80
N VAL A 418 -7.58 -5.83 29.56
CA VAL A 418 -7.78 -6.93 28.61
C VAL A 418 -6.96 -8.16 29.03
N LEU A 419 -5.72 -7.95 29.47
CA LEU A 419 -4.83 -9.02 29.93
C LEU A 419 -5.25 -9.65 31.27
N ALA A 420 -6.20 -9.03 31.97
CA ALA A 420 -6.79 -9.53 33.20
C ALA A 420 -7.97 -10.49 32.96
N ASP A 421 -8.60 -10.46 31.78
CA ASP A 421 -9.83 -11.21 31.48
C ASP A 421 -9.79 -11.84 30.08
N GLU A 422 -9.81 -13.17 30.01
CA GLU A 422 -9.81 -13.93 28.76
C GLU A 422 -11.00 -13.59 27.85
N ARG A 423 -12.15 -13.17 28.41
CA ARG A 423 -13.32 -12.74 27.62
C ARG A 423 -13.07 -11.42 26.92
N LEU A 424 -12.44 -10.47 27.59
CA LEU A 424 -12.04 -9.20 26.98
C LEU A 424 -10.95 -9.41 25.94
N PHE A 425 -10.02 -10.34 26.21
CA PHE A 425 -9.00 -10.73 25.25
C PHE A 425 -9.61 -11.29 23.96
N ALA A 426 -10.55 -12.23 24.08
CA ALA A 426 -11.27 -12.78 22.93
C ALA A 426 -12.07 -11.70 22.18
N ALA A 427 -12.83 -10.86 22.90
CA ALA A 427 -13.61 -9.76 22.29
C ALA A 427 -12.72 -8.74 21.56
N GLY A 428 -11.48 -8.53 22.01
CA GLY A 428 -10.52 -7.66 21.33
C GLY A 428 -10.07 -8.19 19.97
N LEU A 429 -10.16 -9.51 19.74
CA LEU A 429 -9.86 -10.14 18.45
C LEU A 429 -11.03 -10.07 17.47
N ASP A 430 -12.26 -9.92 17.96
CA ASP A 430 -13.48 -9.82 17.13
C ASP A 430 -13.50 -8.55 16.26
N GLU A 431 -12.62 -7.59 16.50
CA GLU A 431 -12.36 -6.50 15.57
C GLU A 431 -11.92 -6.98 14.16
N LEU A 432 -11.38 -8.20 14.06
CA LEU A 432 -11.03 -8.82 12.78
C LEU A 432 -12.24 -9.41 12.05
N ASP A 433 -13.43 -9.47 12.65
CA ASP A 433 -14.66 -9.93 11.98
C ASP A 433 -15.26 -8.89 11.05
N GLU A 434 -14.86 -7.62 11.15
CA GLU A 434 -15.41 -6.51 10.34
C GLU A 434 -15.36 -6.78 8.82
N TRP A 435 -14.43 -7.62 8.35
CA TRP A 435 -14.40 -8.01 6.93
C TRP A 435 -15.44 -9.06 6.58
N LEU A 436 -15.71 -10.01 7.48
CA LEU A 436 -16.79 -10.98 7.31
C LEU A 436 -18.12 -10.26 7.26
N ASP A 437 -18.36 -9.33 8.19
CA ASP A 437 -19.59 -8.52 8.21
C ASP A 437 -19.78 -7.80 6.86
N ARG A 438 -18.73 -7.16 6.34
CA ARG A 438 -18.77 -6.49 5.04
C ARG A 438 -18.94 -7.45 3.85
N LEU A 439 -18.46 -8.68 3.95
CA LEU A 439 -18.62 -9.68 2.90
C LEU A 439 -20.05 -10.26 2.91
N GLU A 440 -20.62 -10.48 4.09
CA GLU A 440 -22.02 -10.90 4.29
C GLU A 440 -23.00 -9.85 3.72
N ASP A 441 -22.64 -8.56 3.74
CA ASP A 441 -23.42 -7.51 3.07
C ASP A 441 -23.32 -7.53 1.53
N LEU A 442 -22.29 -8.16 0.97
CA LEU A 442 -21.97 -8.14 -0.47
C LEU A 442 -22.35 -9.42 -1.22
N THR A 443 -22.43 -10.56 -0.53
CA THR A 443 -22.69 -11.86 -1.16
C THR A 443 -23.44 -12.82 -0.24
N ASP A 444 -24.35 -13.60 -0.84
CA ASP A 444 -25.02 -14.74 -0.20
C ASP A 444 -24.29 -16.08 -0.47
N ASP A 445 -23.12 -16.06 -1.13
CA ASP A 445 -22.37 -17.27 -1.46
C ASP A 445 -21.71 -17.88 -0.21
N SER A 446 -22.26 -19.02 0.22
CA SER A 446 -21.77 -19.74 1.39
C SER A 446 -20.31 -20.16 1.29
N GLU A 447 -19.80 -20.44 0.08
CA GLU A 447 -18.41 -20.86 -0.08
C GLU A 447 -17.43 -19.69 0.10
N ASP A 448 -17.80 -18.49 -0.33
CA ASP A 448 -16.99 -17.27 -0.13
C ASP A 448 -16.96 -16.88 1.36
N LEU A 449 -18.10 -17.00 2.04
CA LEU A 449 -18.21 -16.75 3.48
C LEU A 449 -17.41 -17.76 4.29
N ASP A 450 -17.47 -19.05 3.95
CA ASP A 450 -16.69 -20.10 4.62
C ASP A 450 -15.18 -19.89 4.41
N TRP A 451 -14.77 -19.52 3.18
CA TRP A 451 -13.38 -19.20 2.88
C TRP A 451 -12.88 -17.98 3.67
N ALA A 452 -13.64 -16.89 3.68
CA ALA A 452 -13.28 -15.69 4.43
C ALA A 452 -13.20 -16.00 5.94
N ARG A 453 -14.11 -16.82 6.46
CA ARG A 453 -14.11 -17.25 7.87
C ARG A 453 -12.85 -18.03 8.21
N ALA A 454 -12.43 -18.95 7.34
CA ALA A 454 -11.17 -19.69 7.51
C ALA A 454 -9.94 -18.77 7.52
N VAL A 455 -9.94 -17.70 6.71
CA VAL A 455 -8.88 -16.68 6.72
C VAL A 455 -8.91 -15.90 8.04
N VAL A 456 -10.05 -15.36 8.47
CA VAL A 456 -10.18 -14.59 9.71
C VAL A 456 -9.84 -15.42 10.95
N ASP A 457 -10.21 -16.69 10.98
CA ASP A 457 -9.84 -17.59 12.09
C ASP A 457 -8.31 -17.71 12.23
N ARG A 458 -7.59 -17.78 11.12
CA ARG A 458 -6.12 -17.78 11.10
C ARG A 458 -5.54 -16.42 11.47
N GLU A 459 -6.19 -15.32 11.06
CA GLU A 459 -5.81 -13.98 11.50
C GLU A 459 -5.90 -13.84 13.03
N LYS A 460 -7.05 -14.23 13.61
CA LYS A 460 -7.29 -14.20 15.06
C LYS A 460 -6.30 -15.08 15.81
N GLU A 461 -5.98 -16.26 15.29
CA GLU A 461 -5.00 -17.17 15.90
C GLU A 461 -3.60 -16.54 15.97
N ALA A 462 -3.11 -15.97 14.86
CA ALA A 462 -1.80 -15.33 14.82
C ALA A 462 -1.76 -14.06 15.69
N VAL A 463 -2.76 -13.19 15.58
CA VAL A 463 -2.84 -11.95 16.38
C VAL A 463 -2.99 -12.26 17.87
N GLY A 464 -3.77 -13.29 18.23
CA GLY A 464 -3.87 -13.80 19.59
C GLY A 464 -2.56 -14.36 20.16
N ASN A 465 -1.59 -14.67 19.29
CA ASN A 465 -0.23 -15.05 19.66
C ASN A 465 0.76 -13.88 19.63
N LEU A 466 0.26 -12.65 19.40
CA LEU A 466 1.05 -11.44 19.20
C LEU A 466 1.97 -11.52 17.98
N GLU A 467 1.49 -12.21 16.94
CA GLU A 467 2.16 -12.40 15.66
C GLU A 467 1.35 -11.73 14.55
N ILE A 468 2.00 -11.39 13.44
CA ILE A 468 1.32 -10.89 12.25
C ILE A 468 0.94 -12.10 11.38
N PRO A 469 -0.31 -12.21 10.91
CA PRO A 469 -0.72 -13.31 10.03
C PRO A 469 0.14 -13.38 8.77
N TRP A 470 0.48 -14.60 8.36
CA TRP A 470 1.22 -14.87 7.12
C TRP A 470 0.46 -15.90 6.29
N PHE A 471 0.19 -15.56 5.03
CA PHE A 471 -0.51 -16.40 4.09
C PHE A 471 0.33 -16.57 2.83
N GLY A 472 0.63 -17.81 2.47
CA GLY A 472 1.28 -18.18 1.22
C GLY A 472 0.24 -18.60 0.19
N VAL A 473 0.47 -18.25 -1.07
CA VAL A 473 -0.36 -18.66 -2.21
C VAL A 473 0.54 -19.25 -3.27
N ASP A 474 0.16 -20.41 -3.81
CA ASP A 474 0.80 -20.97 -4.98
C ASP A 474 0.48 -20.11 -6.21
N ALA A 475 1.51 -19.60 -6.90
CA ALA A 475 1.32 -18.71 -8.03
C ALA A 475 0.63 -19.41 -9.22
N GLY A 476 0.81 -20.72 -9.37
CA GLY A 476 0.34 -21.50 -10.51
C GLY A 476 -1.13 -21.87 -10.44
N ASP A 477 -1.62 -22.24 -9.25
CA ASP A 477 -3.00 -22.70 -9.05
C ASP A 477 -3.84 -21.87 -8.07
N GLY A 478 -3.23 -20.94 -7.33
CA GLY A 478 -3.94 -20.07 -6.38
C GLY A 478 -4.28 -20.72 -5.04
N THR A 479 -3.73 -21.89 -4.72
CA THR A 479 -3.93 -22.58 -3.43
C THR A 479 -3.38 -21.73 -2.29
N LEU A 480 -4.21 -21.47 -1.28
CA LEU A 480 -3.90 -20.68 -0.10
C LEU A 480 -3.38 -21.58 1.03
N ARG A 481 -2.29 -21.18 1.68
CA ARG A 481 -1.62 -21.94 2.74
C ARG A 481 -1.20 -21.02 3.89
N THR A 482 -1.18 -21.59 5.09
CA THR A 482 -0.41 -21.04 6.23
C THR A 482 0.85 -21.88 6.44
N ALA A 483 1.65 -21.58 7.46
CA ALA A 483 2.78 -22.44 7.80
C ALA A 483 2.34 -23.82 8.35
N GLU A 484 1.11 -23.93 8.85
CA GLU A 484 0.58 -25.11 9.55
C GLU A 484 -0.46 -25.89 8.73
N ALA A 485 -1.14 -25.25 7.78
CA ALA A 485 -2.26 -25.86 7.06
C ALA A 485 -2.36 -25.40 5.60
N ASP A 486 -2.87 -26.29 4.75
CA ASP A 486 -3.40 -25.94 3.44
C ASP A 486 -4.87 -25.52 3.64
N LEU A 487 -5.22 -24.29 3.24
CA LEU A 487 -6.57 -23.73 3.36
C LEU A 487 -7.41 -24.00 2.10
N GLY A 488 -6.87 -24.74 1.13
CA GLY A 488 -7.53 -25.06 -0.12
C GLY A 488 -7.41 -23.95 -1.17
N PRO A 489 -8.20 -24.01 -2.26
CA PRO A 489 -8.15 -23.03 -3.33
C PRO A 489 -8.57 -21.65 -2.83
N GLY A 490 -7.75 -20.63 -3.10
CA GLY A 490 -8.11 -19.25 -2.81
C GLY A 490 -9.25 -18.75 -3.71
N ARG A 491 -10.09 -17.85 -3.18
CA ARG A 491 -11.17 -17.19 -3.95
C ARG A 491 -10.65 -15.97 -4.72
N PHE A 492 -9.62 -16.19 -5.51
CA PHE A 492 -9.02 -15.17 -6.37
C PHE A 492 -9.64 -15.24 -7.78
N PRO A 493 -10.09 -14.11 -8.37
CA PRO A 493 -10.61 -14.14 -9.74
C PRO A 493 -9.58 -14.55 -10.80
N ARG A 494 -8.29 -14.47 -10.46
CA ARG A 494 -7.15 -14.86 -11.31
C ARG A 494 -5.95 -15.19 -10.42
N ASN A 495 -5.21 -16.25 -10.74
CA ASN A 495 -3.98 -16.59 -10.02
C ASN A 495 -2.76 -15.76 -10.46
N GLY A 496 -1.64 -15.94 -9.78
CA GLY A 496 -0.42 -15.17 -10.01
C GLY A 496 0.18 -15.37 -11.40
N ALA A 497 0.27 -16.62 -11.84
CA ALA A 497 0.85 -17.02 -13.12
C ALA A 497 0.02 -16.52 -14.31
N GLU A 498 -1.30 -16.57 -14.20
CA GLU A 498 -2.21 -15.91 -15.15
C GLU A 498 -1.97 -14.41 -15.18
N GLY A 499 -1.77 -13.78 -14.01
CA GLY A 499 -1.42 -12.37 -13.92
C GLY A 499 -0.14 -11.99 -14.64
N LEU A 500 0.90 -12.79 -14.47
CA LEU A 500 2.17 -12.62 -15.17
C LEU A 500 2.00 -12.70 -16.69
N ARG A 501 1.21 -13.67 -17.17
CA ARG A 501 0.93 -13.86 -18.60
C ARG A 501 0.14 -12.69 -19.18
N ASP A 502 -0.88 -12.20 -18.48
CA ASP A 502 -1.70 -11.09 -18.95
C ASP A 502 -0.89 -9.79 -19.04
N ARG A 503 -0.04 -9.49 -18.03
CA ARG A 503 0.87 -8.34 -18.09
C ARG A 503 1.85 -8.45 -19.25
N SER A 504 2.32 -9.66 -19.54
CA SER A 504 3.22 -9.90 -20.68
C SER A 504 2.53 -9.73 -22.03
N ARG A 505 1.24 -10.11 -22.14
CA ARG A 505 0.42 -9.88 -23.34
C ARG A 505 0.04 -8.41 -23.54
N ALA A 506 -0.20 -7.69 -22.45
CA ALA A 506 -0.57 -6.28 -22.48
C ALA A 506 0.63 -5.36 -22.75
N ALA A 507 1.85 -5.84 -22.53
CA ALA A 507 3.06 -5.06 -22.72
C ALA A 507 3.22 -4.56 -24.17
N GLY A 508 3.61 -3.30 -24.32
CA GLY A 508 3.72 -2.65 -25.62
C GLY A 508 3.81 -1.13 -25.51
N ALA A 509 3.74 -0.43 -26.64
CA ALA A 509 3.86 1.04 -26.65
C ALA A 509 2.75 1.74 -25.85
N VAL A 510 1.50 1.29 -25.99
CA VAL A 510 0.34 1.89 -25.30
C VAL A 510 0.43 1.70 -23.79
N ASP A 511 0.69 0.46 -23.34
CA ASP A 511 0.87 0.17 -21.92
C ASP A 511 2.04 0.95 -21.34
N ARG A 512 3.19 1.01 -22.04
CA ARG A 512 4.34 1.80 -21.61
C ARG A 512 3.99 3.27 -21.39
N VAL A 513 3.25 3.90 -22.31
CA VAL A 513 2.78 5.29 -22.16
C VAL A 513 1.89 5.44 -20.93
N PHE A 514 0.97 4.51 -20.71
CA PHE A 514 0.11 4.52 -19.52
C PHE A 514 0.91 4.43 -18.21
N GLN A 515 1.89 3.52 -18.15
CA GLN A 515 2.71 3.36 -16.95
C GLN A 515 3.62 4.57 -16.70
N THR A 516 4.19 5.18 -17.75
CA THR A 516 5.04 6.37 -17.59
C THR A 516 4.24 7.63 -17.24
N ASP A 517 3.00 7.76 -17.72
CA ASP A 517 2.08 8.82 -17.29
C ASP A 517 1.73 8.67 -15.79
N LEU A 518 1.48 7.45 -15.31
CA LEU A 518 1.25 7.18 -13.88
C LEU A 518 2.45 7.57 -13.01
N ILE A 519 3.66 7.22 -13.45
CA ILE A 519 4.92 7.62 -12.80
C ILE A 519 5.00 9.14 -12.71
N ALA A 520 4.80 9.85 -13.82
CA ALA A 520 4.89 11.29 -13.89
C ALA A 520 3.88 11.97 -12.96
N ILE A 521 2.58 11.61 -13.06
CA ILE A 521 1.50 12.19 -12.26
C ILE A 521 1.78 12.03 -10.76
N THR A 522 2.26 10.86 -10.36
CA THR A 522 2.46 10.53 -8.93
C THR A 522 3.66 11.28 -8.35
N LEU A 523 4.73 11.47 -9.13
CA LEU A 523 5.95 12.11 -8.66
C LEU A 523 5.92 13.64 -8.79
N GLU A 524 5.30 14.19 -9.85
CA GLU A 524 5.11 15.65 -10.01
C GLU A 524 4.19 16.22 -8.93
N GLY A 525 3.24 15.41 -8.46
CA GLY A 525 2.30 15.74 -7.39
C GLY A 525 2.93 16.08 -6.03
N LYS A 526 4.21 15.77 -5.84
CA LYS A 526 4.97 16.02 -4.60
C LYS A 526 5.77 17.31 -4.57
N GLU A 527 5.94 18.00 -5.70
CA GLU A 527 6.57 19.31 -5.66
C GLU A 527 5.58 20.33 -5.10
N PRO A 528 5.92 21.04 -4.00
CA PRO A 528 5.13 22.16 -3.52
C PRO A 528 5.27 23.31 -4.52
N ARG A 529 4.53 23.24 -5.63
CA ARG A 529 4.38 24.38 -6.53
C ARG A 529 3.49 25.38 -5.82
N SER A 530 4.05 26.55 -5.54
CA SER A 530 3.32 27.59 -4.85
C SER A 530 2.13 28.01 -5.71
N ARG A 531 0.93 28.08 -5.12
CA ARG A 531 -0.33 28.45 -5.79
C ARG A 531 -0.27 29.83 -6.50
N GLY A 532 0.80 30.60 -6.28
CA GLY A 532 1.09 31.88 -6.92
C GLY A 532 1.97 31.81 -8.18
N GLU A 533 2.61 30.69 -8.48
CA GLU A 533 3.42 30.49 -9.70
C GLU A 533 2.57 29.99 -10.88
N GLU A 534 1.47 29.26 -10.62
CA GLU A 534 0.57 28.74 -11.67
C GLU A 534 -0.09 29.81 -12.56
N LEU A 535 -0.21 31.05 -12.08
CA LEU A 535 -0.78 32.16 -12.85
C LEU A 535 0.27 33.09 -13.47
N ARG A 536 1.58 32.87 -13.20
CA ARG A 536 2.64 33.79 -13.63
C ARG A 536 3.63 33.23 -14.64
N GLU A 537 3.61 31.93 -14.93
CA GLU A 537 4.46 31.36 -15.99
C GLU A 537 3.67 30.44 -16.93
N ARG A 538 2.90 31.06 -17.83
CA ARG A 538 2.65 30.59 -19.20
C ARG A 538 1.89 31.67 -19.98
N GLU A 539 2.42 32.90 -20.03
CA GLU A 539 2.39 33.58 -21.33
C GLU A 539 3.33 32.77 -22.22
N GLN A 540 2.84 31.67 -22.79
CA GLN A 540 3.48 31.17 -24.00
C GLN A 540 3.45 32.35 -24.96
N PRO A 541 4.59 32.75 -25.55
CA PRO A 541 4.50 33.66 -26.69
C PRO A 541 3.53 32.99 -27.65
N ASP A 542 2.48 33.70 -28.07
CA ASP A 542 1.68 33.33 -29.24
C ASP A 542 2.67 32.79 -30.26
N ARG A 543 2.68 31.49 -30.51
CA ARG A 543 3.51 30.92 -31.57
C ARG A 543 2.79 31.36 -32.84
N PRO A 544 3.21 32.43 -33.52
CA PRO A 544 2.43 32.96 -34.61
C PRO A 544 2.59 31.96 -35.76
N GLY A 545 1.53 31.21 -36.08
CA GLY A 545 1.50 30.33 -37.26
C GLY A 545 1.20 28.84 -37.05
N GLU A 546 0.91 28.35 -35.84
CA GLU A 546 0.32 27.00 -35.69
C GLU A 546 -1.18 27.04 -36.02
N ASP A 547 -1.62 26.22 -36.98
CA ASP A 547 -3.03 26.05 -37.33
C ASP A 547 -3.81 25.45 -36.13
N PRO A 548 -4.87 26.11 -35.63
CA PRO A 548 -5.66 25.62 -34.50
C PRO A 548 -6.21 24.20 -34.72
N LEU A 549 -6.56 23.84 -35.96
CA LEU A 549 -7.03 22.50 -36.27
C LEU A 549 -5.90 21.48 -36.13
N SER A 550 -4.71 21.76 -36.68
CA SER A 550 -3.53 20.91 -36.47
C SER A 550 -3.25 20.69 -34.98
N ARG A 551 -3.35 21.73 -34.16
CA ARG A 551 -3.15 21.59 -32.70
C ARG A 551 -4.25 20.74 -32.05
N ALA A 552 -5.51 20.94 -32.44
CA ALA A 552 -6.62 20.14 -31.95
C ALA A 552 -6.48 18.65 -32.35
N VAL A 553 -6.02 18.39 -33.58
CA VAL A 553 -5.70 17.02 -34.04
C VAL A 553 -4.60 16.42 -33.18
N SER A 554 -3.51 17.15 -32.91
CA SER A 554 -2.45 16.66 -32.01
C SER A 554 -2.97 16.33 -30.60
N ILE A 555 -3.90 17.13 -30.06
CA ILE A 555 -4.54 16.84 -28.77
C ILE A 555 -5.42 15.59 -28.86
N GLY A 556 -6.18 15.43 -29.95
CA GLY A 556 -7.01 14.25 -30.18
C GLY A 556 -6.20 12.96 -30.30
N GLU A 557 -5.07 12.99 -30.99
CA GLU A 557 -4.13 11.88 -31.05
C GLU A 557 -3.50 11.59 -29.68
N TRP A 558 -3.08 12.65 -28.97
CA TRP A 558 -2.53 12.50 -27.62
C TRP A 558 -3.52 11.85 -26.65
N LEU A 559 -4.81 12.21 -26.75
CA LEU A 559 -5.89 11.55 -25.99
C LEU A 559 -6.10 10.11 -26.46
N ALA A 560 -6.10 9.85 -27.76
CA ALA A 560 -6.28 8.51 -28.30
C ALA A 560 -5.18 7.54 -27.85
N GLU A 561 -3.92 8.00 -27.81
CA GLU A 561 -2.76 7.22 -27.35
C GLU A 561 -2.82 6.88 -25.84
N ARG A 562 -3.60 7.64 -25.06
CA ARG A 562 -3.71 7.54 -23.60
C ARG A 562 -5.06 7.01 -23.11
N ALA A 563 -5.91 6.58 -24.04
CA ALA A 563 -7.22 6.05 -23.73
C ALA A 563 -7.11 4.65 -23.13
N LEU A 564 -7.65 4.48 -21.93
CA LEU A 564 -7.74 3.19 -21.25
C LEU A 564 -9.07 2.55 -21.61
N THR A 565 -9.01 1.45 -22.35
CA THR A 565 -10.20 0.71 -22.76
C THR A 565 -10.44 -0.46 -21.82
N SER A 566 -11.68 -0.68 -21.41
CA SER A 566 -12.05 -1.90 -20.69
C SER A 566 -12.66 -2.94 -21.62
N PRO A 567 -12.67 -4.23 -21.22
CA PRO A 567 -13.38 -5.28 -21.96
C PRO A 567 -14.88 -4.98 -22.13
N GLY A 568 -15.49 -4.26 -21.18
CA GLY A 568 -16.87 -3.76 -21.27
C GLY A 568 -17.09 -2.61 -22.25
N GLY A 569 -16.03 -2.15 -22.94
CA GLY A 569 -16.09 -1.08 -23.94
C GLY A 569 -16.04 0.33 -23.36
N GLY A 570 -15.86 0.48 -22.05
CA GLY A 570 -15.66 1.78 -21.42
C GLY A 570 -14.29 2.37 -21.79
N VAL A 571 -14.20 3.71 -21.82
CA VAL A 571 -12.95 4.43 -22.03
C VAL A 571 -12.73 5.47 -20.94
N TRP A 572 -11.51 5.50 -20.39
CA TRP A 572 -11.07 6.45 -19.37
C TRP A 572 -9.73 7.08 -19.73
N TRP A 573 -9.43 8.19 -19.07
CA TRP A 573 -8.11 8.80 -19.02
C TRP A 573 -7.72 9.01 -17.57
N LEU A 574 -6.43 9.12 -17.33
CA LEU A 574 -5.90 9.47 -16.02
C LEU A 574 -6.05 10.97 -15.75
N GLU A 575 -6.37 11.29 -14.50
CA GLU A 575 -6.29 12.63 -13.95
C GLU A 575 -5.49 12.64 -12.63
N SER A 576 -5.13 13.84 -12.19
CA SER A 576 -4.49 14.07 -10.90
C SER A 576 -5.51 14.70 -9.94
N ARG A 577 -5.92 13.96 -8.90
CA ARG A 577 -6.81 14.47 -7.86
C ARG A 577 -6.04 14.85 -6.62
N THR A 578 -6.40 15.98 -6.00
CA THR A 578 -5.84 16.40 -4.72
C THR A 578 -6.65 15.79 -3.57
N ARG A 579 -6.00 15.05 -2.65
CA ARG A 579 -6.65 14.42 -1.50
C ARG A 579 -6.17 15.04 -0.18
N GLY A 580 -7.12 15.36 0.70
CA GLY A 580 -6.88 15.87 2.05
C GLY A 580 -6.42 17.32 2.14
N TYR A 581 -6.24 17.82 3.36
CA TYR A 581 -5.79 19.20 3.65
C TYR A 581 -4.33 19.46 3.26
N THR A 582 -3.54 18.40 3.04
CA THR A 582 -2.10 18.46 2.72
C THR A 582 -1.81 18.62 1.23
N ALA A 583 -2.85 18.76 0.39
CA ALA A 583 -2.73 18.96 -1.06
C ALA A 583 -1.93 17.87 -1.81
N VAL A 584 -1.96 16.62 -1.36
CA VAL A 584 -1.26 15.52 -2.05
C VAL A 584 -2.04 15.13 -3.30
N ARG A 585 -1.38 15.18 -4.45
CA ARG A 585 -1.93 14.72 -5.73
C ARG A 585 -1.78 13.20 -5.86
N VAL A 586 -2.87 12.52 -6.17
CA VAL A 586 -2.94 11.09 -6.45
C VAL A 586 -3.50 10.85 -7.85
N PRO A 587 -2.99 9.86 -8.59
CA PRO A 587 -3.60 9.47 -9.85
C PRO A 587 -5.00 8.90 -9.59
N SER A 588 -5.93 9.25 -10.47
CA SER A 588 -7.30 8.73 -10.50
C SER A 588 -7.70 8.55 -11.96
N LEU A 589 -8.69 7.70 -12.22
CA LEU A 589 -9.41 7.80 -13.48
C LEU A 589 -10.30 9.05 -13.45
N MET A 590 -10.40 9.71 -14.61
CA MET A 590 -11.39 10.75 -14.83
C MET A 590 -12.78 10.19 -14.54
N ASP A 591 -13.58 10.97 -13.82
CA ASP A 591 -15.00 10.65 -13.67
C ASP A 591 -15.75 10.81 -15.01
N ARG A 592 -17.04 10.49 -15.01
CA ARG A 592 -17.89 10.57 -16.20
C ARG A 592 -18.57 11.93 -16.38
N SER A 593 -18.12 12.94 -15.64
CA SER A 593 -18.70 14.28 -15.64
C SER A 593 -18.45 15.02 -16.97
N LEU A 594 -19.28 16.02 -17.26
CA LEU A 594 -19.05 16.94 -18.37
C LEU A 594 -17.99 17.99 -18.03
N TYR A 595 -17.87 18.36 -16.75
CA TYR A 595 -17.04 19.48 -16.30
C TYR A 595 -15.55 19.17 -16.28
N SER A 596 -15.17 18.03 -15.69
CA SER A 596 -13.77 17.60 -15.57
C SER A 596 -13.57 16.14 -16.00
N GLY A 597 -14.59 15.52 -16.56
CA GLY A 597 -14.63 14.08 -16.83
C GLY A 597 -14.60 13.71 -18.32
N SER A 598 -14.74 12.41 -18.57
CA SER A 598 -14.65 11.80 -19.90
C SER A 598 -15.75 12.28 -20.86
N ALA A 599 -16.90 12.74 -20.36
CA ALA A 599 -17.98 13.23 -21.22
C ALA A 599 -17.60 14.54 -21.94
N GLY A 600 -16.81 15.41 -21.29
CA GLY A 600 -16.23 16.59 -21.94
C GLY A 600 -15.26 16.21 -23.06
N VAL A 601 -14.43 15.20 -22.82
CA VAL A 601 -13.51 14.64 -23.83
C VAL A 601 -14.28 14.08 -25.03
N ALA A 602 -15.38 13.37 -24.78
CA ALA A 602 -16.23 12.82 -25.83
C ALA A 602 -16.80 13.91 -26.76
N VAL A 603 -17.26 15.04 -26.21
CA VAL A 603 -17.74 16.19 -27.00
C VAL A 603 -16.61 16.79 -27.83
N PHE A 604 -15.42 16.96 -27.25
CA PHE A 604 -14.24 17.46 -27.96
C PHE A 604 -13.86 16.54 -29.14
N LEU A 605 -13.74 15.24 -28.90
CA LEU A 605 -13.37 14.26 -29.93
C LEU A 605 -14.42 14.16 -31.04
N ALA A 606 -15.71 14.23 -30.70
CA ALA A 606 -16.78 14.26 -31.70
C ALA A 606 -16.73 15.51 -32.59
N ALA A 607 -16.46 16.67 -32.00
CA ALA A 607 -16.28 17.92 -32.74
C ALA A 607 -15.01 17.89 -33.61
N LEU A 608 -13.91 17.35 -33.08
CA LEU A 608 -12.66 17.18 -33.81
C LEU A 608 -12.83 16.28 -35.02
N GLU A 609 -13.53 15.14 -34.89
CA GLU A 609 -13.81 14.24 -36.00
C GLU A 609 -14.54 14.95 -37.14
N ARG A 610 -15.58 15.72 -36.78
CA ARG A 610 -16.38 16.49 -37.74
C ARG A 610 -15.55 17.56 -38.46
N VAL A 611 -14.76 18.34 -37.72
CA VAL A 611 -14.03 19.50 -38.27
C VAL A 611 -12.78 19.07 -39.05
N SER A 612 -12.09 18.02 -38.60
CA SER A 612 -10.91 17.49 -39.30
C SER A 612 -11.27 16.64 -40.53
N GLY A 613 -12.53 16.23 -40.68
CA GLY A 613 -12.99 15.42 -41.81
C GLY A 613 -12.45 13.99 -41.79
N ALA A 614 -12.21 13.43 -40.60
CA ALA A 614 -11.66 12.08 -40.40
C ALA A 614 -12.71 11.12 -39.83
N PRO A 615 -13.76 10.76 -40.59
CA PRO A 615 -14.91 10.02 -40.06
C PRO A 615 -14.50 8.68 -39.46
N GLY A 616 -15.06 8.36 -38.29
CA GLY A 616 -14.83 7.13 -37.54
C GLY A 616 -13.53 7.08 -36.74
N ARG A 617 -12.62 8.06 -36.88
CA ARG A 617 -11.29 8.02 -36.25
C ARG A 617 -11.34 8.03 -34.72
N TRP A 618 -12.23 8.83 -34.13
CA TRP A 618 -12.37 8.95 -32.67
C TRP A 618 -13.72 8.45 -32.14
N THR A 619 -14.65 8.08 -33.03
CA THR A 619 -15.96 7.52 -32.69
C THR A 619 -15.91 6.40 -31.63
N PRO A 620 -14.99 5.41 -31.68
CA PRO A 620 -14.89 4.40 -30.62
C PRO A 620 -14.60 5.00 -29.23
N LEU A 621 -13.73 6.00 -29.17
CA LEU A 621 -13.39 6.70 -27.92
C LEU A 621 -14.56 7.51 -27.39
N VAL A 622 -15.30 8.19 -28.28
CA VAL A 622 -16.51 8.94 -27.93
C VAL A 622 -17.54 8.01 -27.29
N ARG A 623 -17.79 6.84 -27.89
CA ARG A 623 -18.72 5.84 -27.35
C ARG A 623 -18.28 5.34 -25.98
N GLY A 624 -17.03 4.91 -25.86
CA GLY A 624 -16.52 4.36 -24.60
C GLY A 624 -16.49 5.39 -23.47
N ALA A 625 -16.17 6.65 -23.78
CA ALA A 625 -16.12 7.74 -22.81
C ALA A 625 -17.50 8.09 -22.22
N LEU A 626 -18.58 7.79 -22.96
CA LEU A 626 -19.97 8.01 -22.52
C LEU A 626 -20.63 6.75 -21.92
N THR A 627 -20.11 5.56 -22.26
CA THR A 627 -20.61 4.25 -21.80
C THR A 627 -20.21 3.99 -20.36
N VAL A 628 -21.19 3.80 -19.48
CA VAL A 628 -20.97 3.42 -18.08
C VAL A 628 -21.04 1.90 -17.95
N GLY A 629 -20.04 1.30 -17.31
CA GLY A 629 -20.13 -0.09 -16.85
C GLY A 629 -21.15 -0.19 -15.70
N PRO A 630 -21.61 -1.39 -15.33
CA PRO A 630 -22.70 -1.60 -14.35
C PRO A 630 -22.49 -1.00 -12.95
N GLU A 631 -21.32 -0.41 -12.66
CA GLU A 631 -20.88 -0.03 -11.32
C GLU A 631 -20.76 1.50 -11.08
N ALA A 632 -21.04 2.37 -12.07
CA ALA A 632 -20.87 3.82 -11.88
C ALA A 632 -22.12 4.59 -11.40
N ASP A 633 -23.22 3.89 -11.12
CA ASP A 633 -24.36 4.50 -10.42
C ASP A 633 -24.14 4.41 -8.92
N GLY A 634 -23.85 5.58 -8.33
CA GLY A 634 -23.50 5.88 -6.95
C GLY A 634 -23.79 4.83 -5.87
N ALA A 635 -22.79 4.61 -5.02
CA ALA A 635 -22.76 3.86 -3.77
C ALA A 635 -23.83 4.25 -2.70
N GLU A 636 -24.90 4.98 -3.06
CA GLU A 636 -26.01 5.36 -2.18
C GLU A 636 -27.39 5.28 -2.86
N GLY A 637 -27.51 4.75 -4.09
CA GLY A 637 -28.82 4.59 -4.76
C GLY A 637 -29.53 5.90 -5.13
N LEU A 638 -28.89 7.07 -4.95
CA LEU A 638 -29.45 8.39 -5.29
C LEU A 638 -28.84 8.91 -6.61
N VAL A 639 -29.69 9.08 -7.63
CA VAL A 639 -29.28 9.63 -8.94
C VAL A 639 -28.94 11.12 -8.81
N ARG A 640 -27.72 11.51 -9.21
CA ARG A 640 -27.32 12.92 -9.30
C ARG A 640 -27.66 13.48 -10.67
N TRP A 641 -28.54 14.48 -10.72
CA TRP A 641 -29.06 15.05 -11.96
C TRP A 641 -28.29 16.24 -12.51
N GLU A 642 -27.36 16.84 -11.77
CA GLU A 642 -26.65 18.07 -12.18
C GLU A 642 -25.98 17.98 -13.57
N LEU A 643 -25.85 19.12 -14.26
CA LEU A 643 -25.25 19.18 -15.61
C LEU A 643 -23.74 18.90 -15.59
N THR A 644 -23.05 19.34 -14.54
CA THR A 644 -21.59 19.26 -14.50
C THR A 644 -21.12 17.87 -14.12
N GLY A 645 -21.57 17.33 -12.98
CA GLY A 645 -21.18 16.04 -12.40
C GLY A 645 -22.16 14.88 -12.60
N GLY A 646 -23.39 15.14 -13.04
CA GLY A 646 -24.49 14.17 -13.01
C GLY A 646 -24.91 13.60 -14.35
N VAL A 647 -25.99 12.82 -14.33
CA VAL A 647 -26.58 12.12 -15.49
C VAL A 647 -26.93 13.09 -16.61
N SER A 648 -27.42 14.30 -16.29
CA SER A 648 -27.77 15.31 -17.30
C SER A 648 -26.57 15.78 -18.12
N GLY A 649 -25.37 15.87 -17.51
CA GLY A 649 -24.13 16.20 -18.21
C GLY A 649 -23.76 15.18 -19.27
N ARG A 650 -23.87 13.90 -18.92
CA ARG A 650 -23.63 12.78 -19.83
C ARG A 650 -24.66 12.73 -20.96
N ALA A 651 -25.94 12.94 -20.63
CA ALA A 651 -27.00 12.99 -21.64
C ALA A 651 -26.80 14.15 -22.62
N TYR A 652 -26.42 15.33 -22.11
CA TYR A 652 -26.05 16.47 -22.93
C TYR A 652 -24.89 16.13 -23.88
N ALA A 653 -23.81 15.54 -23.35
CA ALA A 653 -22.64 15.14 -24.13
C ALA A 653 -23.00 14.13 -25.23
N ALA A 654 -23.80 13.12 -24.91
CA ALA A 654 -24.28 12.12 -25.87
C ALA A 654 -25.15 12.73 -26.97
N ALA A 655 -26.06 13.66 -26.63
CA ALA A 655 -26.89 14.36 -27.61
C ALA A 655 -26.05 15.22 -28.56
N VAL A 656 -25.07 15.96 -28.03
CA VAL A 656 -24.16 16.79 -28.84
C VAL A 656 -23.28 15.94 -29.74
N ALA A 657 -22.65 14.89 -29.20
CA ALA A 657 -21.81 13.99 -29.96
C ALA A 657 -22.59 13.25 -31.07
N GLY A 658 -23.78 12.73 -30.74
CA GLY A 658 -24.66 12.07 -31.70
C GLY A 658 -25.06 12.97 -32.87
N GLN A 659 -25.37 14.24 -32.61
CA GLN A 659 -25.66 15.21 -33.67
C GLN A 659 -24.43 15.54 -34.52
N LEU A 660 -23.27 15.77 -33.90
CA LEU A 660 -22.04 16.15 -34.61
C LEU A 660 -21.58 15.07 -35.58
N LEU A 661 -21.66 13.81 -35.14
CA LEU A 661 -21.21 12.65 -35.88
C LEU A 661 -22.31 12.05 -36.77
N GLY A 662 -23.59 12.32 -36.48
CA GLY A 662 -24.73 11.69 -37.17
C GLY A 662 -25.02 10.25 -36.72
N HIS A 663 -24.76 9.94 -35.44
CA HIS A 663 -24.91 8.61 -34.87
C HIS A 663 -26.15 8.51 -33.97
N GLU A 664 -27.15 7.74 -34.41
CA GLU A 664 -28.44 7.59 -33.71
C GLU A 664 -28.32 6.86 -32.37
N ASP A 665 -27.37 5.95 -32.22
CA ASP A 665 -27.19 5.21 -30.97
C ASP A 665 -26.74 6.12 -29.80
N LEU A 666 -25.96 7.17 -30.09
CA LEU A 666 -25.61 8.20 -29.09
C LEU A 666 -26.82 9.09 -28.76
N LEU A 667 -27.67 9.38 -29.74
CA LEU A 667 -28.93 10.09 -29.52
C LEU A 667 -29.93 9.24 -28.71
N ALA A 668 -29.97 7.92 -28.94
CA ALA A 668 -30.75 6.98 -28.15
C ALA A 668 -30.25 6.92 -26.70
N MET A 669 -28.93 6.80 -26.49
CA MET A 669 -28.33 6.87 -25.15
C MET A 669 -28.72 8.15 -24.41
N ALA A 670 -28.70 9.31 -25.08
CA ALA A 670 -29.12 10.57 -24.49
C ALA A 670 -30.60 10.58 -24.07
N ARG A 671 -31.48 9.94 -24.86
CA ARG A 671 -32.90 9.77 -24.54
C ARG A 671 -33.10 8.84 -23.35
N ASP A 672 -32.36 7.73 -23.30
CA ASP A 672 -32.46 6.73 -22.24
C ASP A 672 -32.00 7.29 -20.89
N LEU A 673 -30.86 8.00 -20.86
CA LEU A 673 -30.33 8.63 -19.65
C LEU A 673 -31.29 9.64 -19.02
N MET A 674 -32.05 10.36 -19.85
CA MET A 674 -33.07 11.31 -19.36
C MET A 674 -34.46 10.69 -19.25
N GLY A 675 -34.65 9.43 -19.64
CA GLY A 675 -35.94 8.77 -19.76
C GLY A 675 -36.68 8.68 -18.43
N SER A 676 -35.95 8.42 -17.35
CA SER A 676 -36.46 8.34 -15.97
C SER A 676 -36.57 9.70 -15.27
N PHE A 677 -36.17 10.81 -15.90
CA PHE A 677 -36.25 12.12 -15.27
C PHE A 677 -37.69 12.56 -15.04
N GLU A 678 -38.05 12.80 -13.79
CA GLU A 678 -39.32 13.43 -13.41
C GLU A 678 -39.05 14.83 -12.86
N VAL A 679 -39.96 15.77 -13.13
CA VAL A 679 -39.83 17.15 -12.64
C VAL A 679 -40.01 17.14 -11.12
N PRO A 680 -38.99 17.49 -10.33
CA PRO A 680 -39.08 17.43 -8.88
C PRO A 680 -39.80 18.66 -8.32
N GLU A 681 -40.21 18.56 -7.06
CA GLU A 681 -40.54 19.72 -6.26
C GLU A 681 -39.25 20.43 -5.85
N ILE A 682 -39.05 21.67 -6.32
CA ILE A 682 -37.84 22.45 -6.06
C ILE A 682 -37.93 23.08 -4.67
N SER A 683 -36.96 22.77 -3.82
CA SER A 683 -36.86 23.30 -2.46
C SER A 683 -36.16 24.68 -2.42
N PRO A 684 -36.43 25.54 -1.42
CA PRO A 684 -35.72 26.81 -1.26
C PRO A 684 -34.21 26.70 -1.04
N VAL A 685 -33.73 25.52 -0.63
CA VAL A 685 -32.30 25.26 -0.48
C VAL A 685 -31.65 24.68 -1.74
N ASP A 686 -32.43 24.34 -2.77
CA ASP A 686 -31.90 23.75 -4.00
C ASP A 686 -31.10 24.78 -4.81
N PRO A 687 -29.96 24.40 -5.40
CA PRO A 687 -29.25 25.24 -6.34
C PRO A 687 -30.08 25.44 -7.63
N LEU A 688 -30.14 26.68 -8.11
CA LEU A 688 -30.84 27.04 -9.36
C LEU A 688 -29.89 27.44 -10.49
N ASP A 689 -28.58 27.43 -10.24
CA ASP A 689 -27.57 27.78 -11.24
C ASP A 689 -27.39 26.69 -12.32
N VAL A 690 -26.47 26.93 -13.25
CA VAL A 690 -26.16 26.01 -14.35
C VAL A 690 -25.17 24.91 -13.95
N VAL A 691 -24.34 25.17 -12.93
CA VAL A 691 -23.22 24.32 -12.56
C VAL A 691 -23.72 23.12 -11.73
N GLY A 692 -24.31 23.38 -10.56
CA GLY A 692 -24.87 22.35 -9.68
C GLY A 692 -26.39 22.34 -9.63
N GLY A 693 -27.06 23.30 -10.29
CA GLY A 693 -28.48 23.54 -10.13
C GLY A 693 -29.41 23.04 -11.24
N TRP A 694 -30.71 23.23 -11.00
CA TRP A 694 -31.80 22.82 -11.89
C TRP A 694 -31.77 23.51 -13.26
N SER A 695 -31.17 24.69 -13.40
CA SER A 695 -31.02 25.34 -14.71
C SER A 695 -30.08 24.56 -15.62
N GLY A 696 -29.06 23.89 -15.07
CA GLY A 696 -28.20 23.00 -15.84
C GLY A 696 -28.97 21.80 -16.38
N VAL A 697 -29.82 21.20 -15.56
CA VAL A 697 -30.70 20.08 -15.95
C VAL A 697 -31.66 20.50 -17.06
N LEU A 698 -32.24 21.69 -16.96
CA LEU A 698 -33.09 22.26 -18.01
C LEU A 698 -32.35 22.41 -19.34
N LEU A 699 -31.09 22.85 -19.33
CA LEU A 699 -30.27 22.96 -20.54
C LEU A 699 -30.00 21.59 -21.17
N ALA A 700 -29.72 20.56 -20.36
CA ALA A 700 -29.56 19.19 -20.85
C ALA A 700 -30.84 18.68 -21.51
N LEU A 701 -32.01 18.85 -20.86
CA LEU A 701 -33.30 18.46 -21.41
C LEU A 701 -33.57 19.13 -22.76
N CYS A 702 -33.36 20.45 -22.85
CA CYS A 702 -33.47 21.20 -24.09
C CYS A 702 -32.55 20.63 -25.17
N ALA A 703 -31.30 20.32 -24.82
CA ALA A 703 -30.33 19.81 -25.76
C ALA A 703 -30.70 18.42 -26.31
N VAL A 704 -31.16 17.53 -25.43
CA VAL A 704 -31.64 16.18 -25.79
C VAL A 704 -32.89 16.30 -26.66
N ALA A 705 -33.89 17.09 -26.26
CA ALA A 705 -35.14 17.25 -27.01
C ALA A 705 -34.90 17.75 -28.44
N GLN A 706 -34.10 18.81 -28.58
CA GLN A 706 -33.80 19.42 -29.89
C GLN A 706 -33.02 18.50 -30.83
N ARG A 707 -32.12 17.67 -30.30
CA ARG A 707 -31.19 16.87 -31.10
C ARG A 707 -31.67 15.45 -31.37
N SER A 708 -32.50 14.90 -30.50
CA SER A 708 -33.04 13.54 -30.63
C SER A 708 -34.49 13.47 -31.11
N GLY A 709 -35.19 14.62 -31.22
CA GLY A 709 -36.58 14.67 -31.67
C GLY A 709 -37.59 14.11 -30.65
N ASN A 710 -37.25 14.09 -29.36
CA ASN A 710 -38.09 13.48 -28.31
C ASN A 710 -39.13 14.47 -27.75
N GLU A 711 -40.39 14.30 -28.15
CA GLU A 711 -41.51 15.15 -27.72
C GLU A 711 -41.83 15.05 -26.21
N VAL A 712 -41.61 13.89 -25.57
CA VAL A 712 -41.85 13.68 -24.11
C VAL A 712 -40.99 14.63 -23.27
N MET A 713 -39.79 14.96 -23.76
CA MET A 713 -38.90 15.90 -23.07
C MET A 713 -39.42 17.34 -23.11
N THR A 714 -40.26 17.70 -24.08
CA THR A 714 -40.79 19.06 -24.21
C THR A 714 -41.76 19.42 -23.08
N GLU A 715 -42.55 18.45 -22.62
CA GLU A 715 -43.41 18.62 -21.46
C GLU A 715 -42.59 18.82 -20.18
N ARG A 716 -41.55 17.99 -19.99
CA ARG A 716 -40.64 18.06 -18.83
C ARG A 716 -39.86 19.38 -18.79
N ILE A 717 -39.41 19.88 -19.94
CA ILE A 717 -38.78 21.22 -20.07
C ILE A 717 -39.73 22.31 -19.56
N GLY A 718 -40.98 22.29 -20.02
CA GLY A 718 -41.98 23.27 -19.60
C GLY A 718 -42.28 23.20 -18.09
N GLY A 719 -42.38 21.99 -17.54
CA GLY A 719 -42.59 21.76 -16.11
C GLY A 719 -41.44 22.30 -15.26
N LEU A 720 -40.20 21.90 -15.58
CA LEU A 720 -39.02 22.31 -14.84
C LEU A 720 -38.76 23.83 -14.95
N ALA A 721 -38.93 24.42 -16.14
CA ALA A 721 -38.79 25.86 -16.33
C ALA A 721 -39.78 26.67 -15.48
N ARG A 722 -41.04 26.20 -15.36
CA ARG A 722 -42.03 26.83 -14.48
C ARG A 722 -41.65 26.70 -13.00
N ALA A 723 -41.19 25.52 -12.58
CA ALA A 723 -40.74 25.30 -11.20
C ALA A 723 -39.56 26.21 -10.83
N ILE A 724 -38.54 26.29 -11.69
CA ILE A 724 -37.40 27.19 -11.51
C ILE A 724 -37.86 28.65 -11.46
N GLY A 725 -38.71 29.08 -12.39
CA GLY A 725 -39.21 30.46 -12.45
C GLY A 725 -40.05 30.86 -11.23
N ALA A 726 -40.85 29.93 -10.71
CA ALA A 726 -41.61 30.13 -9.48
C ALA A 726 -40.66 30.36 -8.29
N GLU A 727 -39.62 29.53 -8.17
CA GLU A 727 -38.67 29.62 -7.06
C GLU A 727 -37.70 30.82 -7.18
N ILE A 728 -37.30 31.23 -8.37
CA ILE A 728 -36.58 32.51 -8.55
C ILE A 728 -37.45 33.67 -8.06
N SER A 729 -38.75 33.63 -8.35
CA SER A 729 -39.68 34.68 -7.95
C SER A 729 -39.90 34.77 -6.43
N THR A 730 -39.75 33.65 -5.70
CA THR A 730 -39.83 33.61 -4.23
C THR A 730 -38.52 34.05 -3.55
N ARG A 731 -37.36 33.77 -4.17
CA ARG A 731 -36.03 34.14 -3.65
C ARG A 731 -35.62 35.60 -3.87
N LEU A 732 -36.21 36.27 -4.87
CA LEU A 732 -35.93 37.68 -5.13
C LEU A 732 -36.55 38.56 -4.02
N PRO A 733 -35.78 39.48 -3.39
CA PRO A 733 -36.34 40.39 -2.40
C PRO A 733 -37.43 41.27 -3.03
N PRO A 734 -38.48 41.66 -2.27
CA PRO A 734 -39.63 42.39 -2.79
C PRO A 734 -39.33 43.79 -3.35
N GLU A 735 -38.09 44.28 -3.24
CA GLU A 735 -37.65 45.60 -3.73
C GLU A 735 -36.55 45.47 -4.81
N MET A 736 -36.89 44.88 -5.96
CA MET A 736 -36.15 45.10 -7.21
C MET A 736 -37.04 45.93 -8.14
N PRO A 737 -36.61 47.13 -8.60
CA PRO A 737 -37.39 47.97 -9.49
C PRO A 737 -37.79 47.20 -10.75
N GLN A 738 -39.02 47.44 -11.23
CA GLN A 738 -39.68 46.73 -12.34
C GLN A 738 -38.94 46.73 -13.71
N GLY A 739 -37.73 47.31 -13.80
CA GLY A 739 -36.93 47.42 -15.02
C GLY A 739 -36.08 46.20 -15.40
N HIS A 740 -35.95 45.18 -14.53
CA HIS A 740 -35.09 44.01 -14.81
C HIS A 740 -35.85 42.67 -14.93
N ARG A 741 -37.18 42.69 -15.07
CA ARG A 741 -37.93 41.51 -15.54
C ARG A 741 -38.02 41.52 -17.06
N ARG A 742 -36.96 41.08 -17.74
CA ARG A 742 -37.01 40.63 -19.13
C ARG A 742 -36.07 39.46 -19.33
#